data_AF-A0A2N9MVG2-F1
#
_entry.id   AF-A0A2N9MVG2-F1
#
_cell.length_a   1.000
_cell.length_b   1.000
_cell.length_c   1.000
_cell.angle_alpha   90.00
_cell.angle_beta   90.00
_cell.angle_gamma   90.00
#
_symmetry.space_group_name_H-M   'P 1'
#
loop_
_entity.id
_entity.type
_entity.pdbx_description
1 polymer ?
#
loop_
_entity_poly.entity_id
_entity_poly.type
_entity_poly.pdbx_seq_one_letter_code
_entity_poly.pdbx_strand_id
1 'polypeptide(L)'
;MKMHLTFVTFAFVLAGLTHAQQISTASRTEDLNYVVNIVAKADKFFFATLDPTQFQQAAAALTAKVPTATDAEFYVGLAQLVAMAGDMHTQIFLGTGNTPFLQFPLDLRWLDDGVFVVGAGSAYLNTLGTQIVAVEGMPVSQVVHQLGTTFAHSNDQYLHVEAESYLASQAILQALHIAPDAPTTAFTFQTLTGTQFTLQLAPRGSAGIAMLDPPLAQGPWPDYLNYGNYYTGVLSNSFFYSAPNKMLYAKYNTCEDLPGAPVSAFDAGVLAALDANPVDTLVIDFRGNGGGDEYLLFPLGLGLFERLPALVANPNFRLYLAIDKGTFSSGMYDPMAFVSGFLTNYEKLPPADTNGVFFVIGEPTSGKPVGYGDTVAFTLPGSGGTGQYSTDAVNQDNGVIPNLPSFNPDIPISTRSTDWFARFDPVMAAILARSSGPPAPPSGTAITVNAASFRTDQGVAPGSFAAVFGAFGQTPDQVLVGGVAGKIVSAAATQVNFIVPASAVPGATPISVLAGGAQLASGQFTVSAAGPGIFVLDGTNPQQPGAVENQDSTVNSTGNRAKVGSAIQIFATGYGPLDSKGSAPVRVFLGDLSAQVLYSGPAPGLPGLWQINALIPQGTPTGQLPLFLSAGNLTSNGVTIWIQ
;
A
#
# COMPACT_ATOMS: atom_id res chain seq x y z
N MET A 1 67.22 -27.29 -4.30
CA MET A 1 66.70 -27.10 -2.93
C MET A 1 65.41 -26.27 -3.04
N LYS A 2 64.36 -26.81 -3.68
CA LYS A 2 63.12 -27.34 -3.07
C LYS A 2 62.61 -26.48 -1.91
N MET A 3 61.78 -25.48 -2.24
CA MET A 3 60.88 -24.81 -1.30
C MET A 3 59.47 -25.34 -1.61
N HIS A 4 58.88 -26.04 -0.65
CA HIS A 4 57.60 -26.73 -0.80
C HIS A 4 56.44 -25.73 -0.82
N LEU A 5 55.70 -25.73 -1.92
CA LEU A 5 54.43 -25.04 -2.09
C LEU A 5 53.32 -26.04 -1.66
N THR A 6 52.80 -25.88 -0.45
CA THR A 6 51.68 -26.69 0.03
C THR A 6 50.38 -26.08 -0.50
N PHE A 7 49.87 -26.64 -1.59
CA PHE A 7 48.48 -26.45 -2.02
C PHE A 7 47.55 -27.08 -0.98
N VAL A 8 46.80 -26.25 -0.25
CA VAL A 8 45.65 -26.72 0.53
C VAL A 8 44.46 -26.81 -0.42
N THR A 9 44.25 -28.01 -0.96
CA THR A 9 43.05 -28.36 -1.72
C THR A 9 41.88 -28.40 -0.74
N PHE A 10 41.04 -27.35 -0.71
CA PHE A 10 39.72 -27.46 -0.10
C PHE A 10 38.87 -28.37 -0.99
N ALA A 11 38.80 -29.65 -0.62
CA ALA A 11 37.82 -30.56 -1.18
C ALA A 11 36.43 -30.07 -0.75
N PHE A 12 35.73 -29.38 -1.65
CA PHE A 12 34.28 -29.26 -1.57
C PHE A 12 33.72 -30.69 -1.67
N VAL A 13 33.36 -31.26 -0.51
CA VAL A 13 32.48 -32.42 -0.48
C VAL A 13 31.14 -31.91 -1.02
N LEU A 14 30.86 -32.23 -2.28
CA LEU A 14 29.51 -32.27 -2.84
C LEU A 14 28.71 -33.28 -1.99
N ALA A 15 28.17 -32.83 -0.87
CA ALA A 15 27.06 -33.51 -0.25
C ALA A 15 25.85 -33.17 -1.12
N GLY A 16 25.46 -34.12 -1.99
CA GLY A 16 24.17 -34.03 -2.65
C GLY A 16 23.10 -33.86 -1.58
N LEU A 17 22.42 -32.73 -1.61
CA LEU A 17 21.17 -32.53 -0.89
C LEU A 17 20.15 -33.47 -1.54
N THR A 18 20.09 -34.71 -1.06
CA THR A 18 18.90 -35.52 -1.21
C THR A 18 17.78 -34.75 -0.51
N HIS A 19 16.88 -34.14 -1.29
CA HIS A 19 15.62 -33.60 -0.79
C HIS A 19 14.94 -34.70 0.03
N ALA A 20 15.00 -34.59 1.35
CA ALA A 20 14.30 -35.52 2.21
C ALA A 20 12.80 -35.26 2.01
N GLN A 21 12.12 -36.09 1.22
CA GLN A 21 10.66 -36.19 1.26
C GLN A 21 10.30 -36.52 2.71
N GLN A 22 9.69 -35.57 3.41
CA GLN A 22 9.28 -35.72 4.79
C GLN A 22 7.99 -36.55 4.88
N ILE A 23 7.20 -36.58 3.80
CA ILE A 23 5.86 -37.15 3.78
C ILE A 23 5.81 -38.38 2.85
N SER A 24 5.26 -39.48 3.38
CA SER A 24 5.15 -40.73 2.61
C SER A 24 4.09 -40.64 1.50
N THR A 25 4.23 -41.46 0.45
CA THR A 25 3.20 -41.64 -0.58
C THR A 25 1.82 -41.98 0.02
N ALA A 26 1.79 -42.75 1.12
CA ALA A 26 0.56 -43.10 1.82
C ALA A 26 -0.09 -41.85 2.46
N SER A 27 0.70 -41.05 3.18
CA SER A 27 0.25 -39.80 3.80
C SER A 27 -0.28 -38.79 2.76
N ARG A 28 0.41 -38.62 1.63
CA ARG A 28 -0.06 -37.77 0.53
C ARG A 28 -1.37 -38.27 -0.08
N THR A 29 -1.51 -39.59 -0.22
CA THR A 29 -2.76 -40.20 -0.70
C THR A 29 -3.90 -39.96 0.29
N GLU A 30 -3.62 -40.04 1.59
CA GLU A 30 -4.59 -39.76 2.65
C GLU A 30 -5.06 -38.30 2.62
N ASP A 31 -4.14 -37.35 2.50
CA ASP A 31 -4.45 -35.92 2.40
C ASP A 31 -5.28 -35.59 1.15
N LEU A 32 -4.88 -36.12 -0.01
CA LEU A 32 -5.61 -35.92 -1.25
C LEU A 32 -7.03 -36.50 -1.15
N ASN A 33 -7.17 -37.70 -0.59
CA ASN A 33 -8.47 -38.31 -0.36
C ASN A 33 -9.31 -37.50 0.62
N TYR A 34 -8.71 -36.92 1.66
CA TYR A 34 -9.40 -36.05 2.61
C TYR A 34 -9.95 -34.81 1.91
N VAL A 35 -9.13 -34.12 1.10
CA VAL A 35 -9.59 -32.96 0.32
C VAL A 35 -10.74 -33.32 -0.62
N VAL A 36 -10.56 -34.37 -1.43
CA VAL A 36 -11.54 -34.76 -2.46
C VAL A 36 -12.85 -35.28 -1.86
N ASN A 37 -12.79 -36.03 -0.75
CA ASN A 37 -13.95 -36.73 -0.23
C ASN A 37 -14.61 -36.07 0.98
N ILE A 38 -13.88 -35.23 1.72
CA ILE A 38 -14.34 -34.56 2.93
C ILE A 38 -14.47 -33.06 2.67
N VAL A 39 -13.37 -32.35 2.40
CA VAL A 39 -13.38 -30.88 2.26
C VAL A 39 -14.33 -30.43 1.16
N ALA A 40 -14.21 -31.00 -0.05
CA ALA A 40 -15.06 -30.65 -1.19
C ALA A 40 -16.57 -30.95 -1.00
N LYS A 41 -16.94 -31.70 0.05
CA LYS A 41 -18.34 -31.95 0.42
C LYS A 41 -18.78 -31.16 1.64
N ALA A 42 -17.84 -30.83 2.53
CA ALA A 42 -18.11 -30.08 3.75
C ALA A 42 -18.32 -28.59 3.46
N ASP A 43 -17.58 -28.06 2.49
CA ASP A 43 -17.87 -26.77 1.88
C ASP A 43 -19.15 -26.88 1.03
N LYS A 44 -20.19 -26.17 1.46
CA LYS A 44 -21.51 -26.16 0.80
C LYS A 44 -21.48 -25.51 -0.58
N PHE A 45 -20.46 -24.70 -0.86
CA PHE A 45 -20.35 -23.84 -2.03
C PHE A 45 -19.21 -24.22 -2.96
N PHE A 46 -18.45 -25.27 -2.62
CA PHE A 46 -17.29 -25.74 -3.38
C PHE A 46 -17.58 -25.90 -4.89
N PHE A 47 -18.77 -26.39 -5.24
CA PHE A 47 -19.22 -26.59 -6.62
C PHE A 47 -20.28 -25.56 -7.08
N ALA A 48 -20.37 -24.41 -6.41
CA ALA A 48 -21.34 -23.37 -6.77
C ALA A 48 -21.09 -22.81 -8.18
N THR A 49 -19.82 -22.72 -8.59
CA THR A 49 -19.41 -22.27 -9.93
C THR A 49 -18.49 -23.25 -10.65
N LEU A 50 -17.95 -24.25 -9.95
CA LEU A 50 -17.01 -25.25 -10.46
C LEU A 50 -17.74 -26.49 -11.00
N ASP A 51 -17.39 -26.93 -12.22
CA ASP A 51 -17.84 -28.22 -12.76
C ASP A 51 -17.17 -29.38 -11.99
N PRO A 52 -17.93 -30.27 -11.33
CA PRO A 52 -17.38 -31.43 -10.63
C PRO A 52 -16.48 -32.30 -11.51
N THR A 53 -16.73 -32.37 -12.82
CA THR A 53 -15.91 -33.14 -13.76
C THR A 53 -14.51 -32.55 -13.89
N GLN A 54 -14.39 -31.22 -13.94
CA GLN A 54 -13.10 -30.53 -14.01
C GLN A 54 -12.31 -30.75 -12.71
N PHE A 55 -12.97 -30.66 -11.56
CA PHE A 55 -12.36 -30.96 -10.27
C PHE A 55 -11.82 -32.40 -10.19
N GLN A 56 -12.63 -33.39 -10.61
CA GLN A 56 -12.21 -34.79 -10.61
C GLN A 56 -11.05 -35.06 -11.58
N GLN A 57 -11.00 -34.38 -12.72
CA GLN A 57 -9.87 -34.46 -13.64
C GLN A 57 -8.59 -33.89 -13.01
N ALA A 58 -8.67 -32.73 -12.33
CA ALA A 58 -7.55 -32.14 -11.62
C ALA A 58 -7.07 -33.04 -10.46
N ALA A 59 -8.00 -33.59 -9.67
CA ALA A 59 -7.70 -34.54 -8.61
C ALA A 59 -7.01 -35.82 -9.13
N ALA A 60 -7.47 -36.37 -10.26
CA ALA A 60 -6.85 -37.51 -10.92
C ALA A 60 -5.43 -37.18 -11.44
N ALA A 61 -5.24 -35.98 -12.01
CA ALA A 61 -3.92 -35.52 -12.44
C ALA A 61 -2.94 -35.39 -11.27
N LEU A 62 -3.39 -34.85 -10.13
CA LEU A 62 -2.57 -34.78 -8.91
C LEU A 62 -2.28 -36.17 -8.34
N THR A 63 -3.27 -37.08 -8.36
CA THR A 63 -3.13 -38.48 -7.93
C THR A 63 -2.00 -39.19 -8.69
N ALA A 64 -1.93 -38.98 -10.02
CA ALA A 64 -0.87 -39.56 -10.85
C ALA A 64 0.53 -39.03 -10.49
N LYS A 65 0.64 -37.83 -9.93
CA LYS A 65 1.90 -37.22 -9.49
C LYS A 65 2.30 -37.59 -8.06
N VAL A 66 1.38 -38.07 -7.22
CA VAL A 66 1.65 -38.42 -5.81
C VAL A 66 2.94 -39.24 -5.59
N PRO A 67 3.26 -40.27 -6.40
CA PRO A 67 4.46 -41.08 -6.19
C PRO A 67 5.79 -40.38 -6.50
N THR A 68 5.77 -39.33 -7.31
CA THR A 68 6.99 -38.69 -7.86
C THR A 68 7.16 -37.24 -7.46
N ALA A 69 6.10 -36.56 -7.01
CA ALA A 69 6.15 -35.16 -6.64
C ALA A 69 7.13 -34.91 -5.48
N THR A 70 7.72 -33.73 -5.42
CA THR A 70 8.30 -33.20 -4.18
C THR A 70 7.19 -32.86 -3.19
N ASP A 71 7.52 -32.65 -1.91
CA ASP A 71 6.52 -32.23 -0.92
C ASP A 71 5.90 -30.88 -1.31
N ALA A 72 6.71 -29.95 -1.81
CA ALA A 72 6.25 -28.64 -2.29
C ALA A 72 5.32 -28.77 -3.50
N GLU A 73 5.68 -29.57 -4.51
CA GLU A 73 4.81 -29.83 -5.68
C GLU A 73 3.48 -30.45 -5.27
N PHE A 74 3.48 -31.37 -4.30
CA PHE A 74 2.25 -31.99 -3.82
C PHE A 74 1.34 -30.98 -3.10
N TYR A 75 1.88 -30.18 -2.16
CA TYR A 75 1.09 -29.19 -1.44
C TYR A 75 0.59 -28.05 -2.31
N VAL A 76 1.43 -27.53 -3.20
CA VAL A 76 1.01 -26.53 -4.17
C VAL A 76 -0.08 -27.10 -5.08
N GLY A 77 0.06 -28.34 -5.54
CA GLY A 77 -1.00 -29.02 -6.30
C GLY A 77 -2.29 -29.18 -5.50
N LEU A 78 -2.21 -29.47 -4.21
CA LEU A 78 -3.38 -29.60 -3.33
C LEU A 78 -4.06 -28.24 -3.09
N ALA A 79 -3.28 -27.18 -2.89
CA ALA A 79 -3.77 -25.81 -2.77
C ALA A 79 -4.43 -25.34 -4.07
N GLN A 80 -3.83 -25.60 -5.24
CA GLN A 80 -4.43 -25.37 -6.55
C GLN A 80 -5.77 -26.11 -6.69
N LEU A 81 -5.86 -27.36 -6.23
CA LEU A 81 -7.09 -28.15 -6.29
C LEU A 81 -8.22 -27.55 -5.43
N VAL A 82 -7.89 -27.05 -4.23
CA VAL A 82 -8.85 -26.38 -3.34
C VAL A 82 -9.26 -25.01 -3.88
N ALA A 83 -8.31 -24.24 -4.42
CA ALA A 83 -8.55 -22.92 -5.01
C ALA A 83 -9.55 -22.94 -6.17
N MET A 84 -9.74 -24.10 -6.83
CA MET A 84 -10.76 -24.28 -7.88
C MET A 84 -12.18 -23.96 -7.41
N ALA A 85 -12.46 -24.01 -6.09
CA ALA A 85 -13.76 -23.62 -5.53
C ALA A 85 -14.12 -22.15 -5.82
N GLY A 86 -13.11 -21.29 -6.05
CA GLY A 86 -13.31 -19.87 -6.32
C GLY A 86 -13.73 -19.06 -5.09
N ASP A 87 -13.68 -19.66 -3.91
CA ASP A 87 -13.97 -19.01 -2.63
C ASP A 87 -12.68 -18.62 -1.90
N MET A 88 -12.52 -17.32 -1.64
CA MET A 88 -11.35 -16.73 -0.98
C MET A 88 -11.14 -17.23 0.46
N HIS A 89 -12.18 -17.80 1.08
CA HIS A 89 -12.11 -18.36 2.42
C HIS A 89 -11.89 -19.89 2.45
N THR A 90 -11.97 -20.56 1.30
CA THR A 90 -11.68 -22.00 1.17
C THR A 90 -10.28 -22.20 0.60
N GLN A 91 -9.34 -22.57 1.48
CA GLN A 91 -7.92 -22.65 1.12
C GLN A 91 -7.12 -23.64 1.98
N ILE A 92 -5.95 -24.00 1.45
CA ILE A 92 -4.88 -24.66 2.21
C ILE A 92 -3.77 -23.63 2.39
N PHE A 93 -3.34 -23.45 3.64
CA PHE A 93 -2.30 -22.49 3.96
C PHE A 93 -0.92 -23.08 3.61
N LEU A 94 -0.21 -22.43 2.69
CA LEU A 94 1.15 -22.83 2.31
C LEU A 94 2.16 -22.12 3.21
N GLY A 95 3.22 -22.82 3.61
CA GLY A 95 4.34 -22.20 4.34
C GLY A 95 4.06 -21.96 5.84
N THR A 96 2.95 -22.44 6.38
CA THR A 96 2.59 -22.36 7.81
C THR A 96 2.53 -23.75 8.46
N GLY A 97 2.54 -23.79 9.80
CA GLY A 97 2.43 -25.03 10.57
C GLY A 97 3.54 -26.05 10.27
N ASN A 98 3.16 -27.30 9.98
CA ASN A 98 4.08 -28.40 9.67
C ASN A 98 4.55 -28.42 8.19
N THR A 99 4.27 -27.36 7.42
CA THR A 99 4.74 -27.18 6.03
C THR A 99 5.76 -26.03 5.89
N PRO A 100 6.84 -25.95 6.69
CA PRO A 100 7.70 -24.78 6.71
C PRO A 100 8.55 -24.71 5.43
N PHE A 101 8.04 -24.01 4.43
CA PHE A 101 8.81 -23.62 3.26
C PHE A 101 9.84 -22.56 3.67
N LEU A 102 11.10 -22.78 3.26
CA LEU A 102 12.14 -21.79 3.50
C LEU A 102 11.82 -20.52 2.70
N GLN A 103 11.97 -19.38 3.35
CA GLN A 103 11.76 -18.07 2.75
C GLN A 103 13.12 -17.48 2.32
N PHE A 104 13.12 -16.73 1.23
CA PHE A 104 14.21 -15.79 0.97
C PHE A 104 14.27 -14.77 2.09
N PRO A 105 15.46 -14.30 2.48
CA PRO A 105 15.59 -13.31 3.55
C PRO A 105 15.28 -11.90 3.01
N LEU A 106 14.08 -11.72 2.49
CA LEU A 106 13.51 -10.46 2.03
C LEU A 106 12.13 -10.29 2.66
N ASP A 107 11.81 -9.08 3.08
CA ASP A 107 10.43 -8.66 3.33
C ASP A 107 9.98 -7.79 2.17
N LEU A 108 8.84 -8.14 1.61
CA LEU A 108 8.28 -7.53 0.41
C LEU A 108 7.02 -6.77 0.74
N ARG A 109 6.77 -5.68 0.00
CA ARG A 109 5.50 -4.96 0.05
C ARG A 109 5.01 -4.63 -1.34
N TRP A 110 3.73 -4.86 -1.56
CA TRP A 110 3.04 -4.51 -2.79
C TRP A 110 2.41 -3.12 -2.66
N LEU A 111 3.04 -2.16 -3.31
CA LEU A 111 2.62 -0.77 -3.38
C LEU A 111 1.98 -0.51 -4.74
N ASP A 112 1.32 0.63 -4.91
CA ASP A 112 0.59 0.96 -6.15
C ASP A 112 1.50 0.98 -7.40
N ASP A 113 2.80 1.21 -7.21
CA ASP A 113 3.84 1.18 -8.24
C ASP A 113 4.63 -0.14 -8.31
N GLY A 114 4.20 -1.19 -7.59
CA GLY A 114 4.69 -2.56 -7.72
C GLY A 114 5.20 -3.18 -6.41
N VAL A 115 5.91 -4.31 -6.51
CA VAL A 115 6.46 -5.03 -5.35
C VAL A 115 7.89 -4.59 -5.03
N PHE A 116 8.11 -4.12 -3.81
CA PHE A 116 9.38 -3.56 -3.34
C PHE A 116 9.95 -4.34 -2.17
N VAL A 117 11.29 -4.34 -2.07
CA VAL A 117 11.98 -4.87 -0.90
C VAL A 117 12.02 -3.81 0.21
N VAL A 118 11.38 -4.12 1.33
CA VAL A 118 11.30 -3.26 2.52
C VAL A 118 12.14 -3.76 3.70
N GLY A 119 12.56 -5.03 3.65
CA GLY A 119 13.50 -5.66 4.58
C GLY A 119 14.40 -6.64 3.83
N ALA A 120 15.65 -6.79 4.24
CA ALA A 120 16.61 -7.66 3.57
C ALA A 120 17.66 -8.18 4.55
N GLY A 121 17.94 -9.48 4.50
CA GLY A 121 19.06 -10.08 5.23
C GLY A 121 20.38 -9.37 4.88
N SER A 122 21.34 -9.36 5.81
CA SER A 122 22.58 -8.57 5.71
C SER A 122 23.38 -8.75 4.40
N ALA A 123 23.28 -9.91 3.76
CA ALA A 123 23.92 -10.20 2.47
C ALA A 123 23.27 -9.52 1.26
N TYR A 124 22.03 -9.01 1.42
CA TYR A 124 21.19 -8.46 0.35
C TYR A 124 20.76 -7.01 0.63
N LEU A 125 21.44 -6.28 1.52
CA LEU A 125 21.06 -4.89 1.86
C LEU A 125 21.02 -3.93 0.66
N ASN A 126 21.70 -4.25 -0.44
CA ASN A 126 21.65 -3.47 -1.68
C ASN A 126 20.32 -3.59 -2.44
N THR A 127 19.42 -4.50 -2.04
CA THR A 127 18.07 -4.61 -2.64
C THR A 127 17.05 -3.72 -1.93
N LEU A 128 17.35 -3.18 -0.75
CA LEU A 128 16.42 -2.30 -0.02
C LEU A 128 16.01 -1.10 -0.90
N GLY A 129 14.71 -0.83 -0.97
CA GLY A 129 14.18 0.28 -1.78
C GLY A 129 14.07 -0.02 -3.27
N THR A 130 14.39 -1.24 -3.72
CA THR A 130 14.31 -1.64 -5.13
C THR A 130 13.03 -2.44 -5.41
N GLN A 131 12.52 -2.31 -6.62
CA GLN A 131 11.38 -3.07 -7.13
C GLN A 131 11.84 -4.43 -7.64
N ILE A 132 11.10 -5.51 -7.38
CA ILE A 132 11.32 -6.79 -8.07
C ILE A 132 10.59 -6.74 -9.41
N VAL A 133 11.32 -6.93 -10.51
CA VAL A 133 10.76 -6.87 -11.88
C VAL A 133 10.75 -8.22 -12.59
N ALA A 134 11.58 -9.18 -12.16
CA ALA A 134 11.57 -10.53 -12.69
C ALA A 134 12.15 -11.58 -11.72
N VAL A 135 11.73 -12.84 -11.87
CA VAL A 135 12.30 -14.03 -11.21
C VAL A 135 12.70 -15.02 -12.29
N GLU A 136 13.95 -15.47 -12.30
CA GLU A 136 14.51 -16.35 -13.34
C GLU A 136 14.25 -15.84 -14.78
N GLY A 137 14.25 -14.51 -14.95
CA GLY A 137 13.96 -13.85 -16.22
C GLY A 137 12.46 -13.78 -16.58
N MET A 138 11.57 -14.43 -15.82
CA MET A 138 10.13 -14.29 -15.97
C MET A 138 9.67 -12.95 -15.37
N PRO A 139 8.93 -12.10 -16.12
CA PRO A 139 8.39 -10.85 -15.58
C PRO A 139 7.56 -11.09 -14.33
N VAL A 140 7.70 -10.22 -13.31
CA VAL A 140 7.03 -10.40 -12.01
C VAL A 140 5.51 -10.47 -12.12
N SER A 141 4.90 -9.80 -13.10
CA SER A 141 3.47 -9.89 -13.38
C SER A 141 3.03 -11.30 -13.80
N GLN A 142 3.86 -12.03 -14.55
CA GLN A 142 3.58 -13.41 -14.93
C GLN A 142 3.82 -14.36 -13.75
N VAL A 143 4.86 -14.11 -12.95
CA VAL A 143 5.13 -14.85 -11.71
C VAL A 143 3.91 -14.78 -10.79
N VAL A 144 3.40 -13.58 -10.54
CA VAL A 144 2.28 -13.34 -9.62
C VAL A 144 0.99 -13.94 -10.15
N HIS A 145 0.72 -13.87 -11.46
CA HIS A 145 -0.40 -14.60 -12.06
C HIS A 145 -0.32 -16.11 -11.82
N GLN A 146 0.88 -16.71 -11.84
CA GLN A 146 1.05 -18.13 -11.51
C GLN A 146 0.88 -18.42 -10.02
N LEU A 147 1.37 -17.54 -9.13
CA LEU A 147 1.12 -17.64 -7.69
C LEU A 147 -0.38 -17.66 -7.39
N GLY A 148 -1.15 -16.80 -8.06
CA GLY A 148 -2.62 -16.71 -7.94
C GLY A 148 -3.39 -17.98 -8.31
N THR A 149 -2.74 -19.00 -8.89
CA THR A 149 -3.39 -20.31 -9.11
C THR A 149 -3.52 -21.13 -7.83
N THR A 150 -2.78 -20.78 -6.79
CA THR A 150 -2.65 -21.59 -5.56
C THR A 150 -3.66 -21.22 -4.47
N PHE A 151 -4.40 -20.12 -4.65
CA PHE A 151 -5.45 -19.65 -3.75
C PHE A 151 -6.53 -18.95 -4.56
N ALA A 152 -7.77 -19.01 -4.08
CA ALA A 152 -8.88 -18.33 -4.73
C ALA A 152 -8.80 -16.82 -4.44
N HIS A 153 -8.99 -16.01 -5.47
CA HIS A 153 -9.02 -14.55 -5.37
C HIS A 153 -10.09 -14.00 -6.30
N SER A 154 -10.78 -12.94 -5.86
CA SER A 154 -11.82 -12.28 -6.67
C SER A 154 -11.38 -10.94 -7.25
N ASN A 155 -10.21 -10.45 -6.85
CA ASN A 155 -9.63 -9.18 -7.28
C ASN A 155 -8.09 -9.24 -7.11
N ASP A 156 -7.41 -8.25 -7.71
CA ASP A 156 -5.95 -8.16 -7.66
C ASP A 156 -5.43 -7.72 -6.28
N GLN A 157 -6.26 -7.10 -5.42
CA GLN A 157 -5.80 -6.67 -4.09
C GLN A 157 -5.41 -7.87 -3.23
N TYR A 158 -6.23 -8.92 -3.22
CA TYR A 158 -5.91 -10.14 -2.50
C TYR A 158 -4.70 -10.87 -3.11
N LEU A 159 -4.63 -10.91 -4.44
CA LEU A 159 -3.47 -11.44 -5.16
C LEU A 159 -2.17 -10.73 -4.76
N HIS A 160 -2.19 -9.41 -4.66
CA HIS A 160 -1.04 -8.59 -4.26
C HIS A 160 -0.63 -8.85 -2.81
N VAL A 161 -1.59 -8.95 -1.87
CA VAL A 161 -1.30 -9.24 -0.46
C VAL A 161 -0.66 -10.62 -0.30
N GLU A 162 -1.24 -11.66 -0.90
CA GLU A 162 -0.69 -13.02 -0.82
C GLU A 162 0.67 -13.13 -1.54
N ALA A 163 0.85 -12.40 -2.64
CA ALA A 163 2.11 -12.36 -3.37
C ALA A 163 3.28 -11.80 -2.53
N GLU A 164 3.04 -10.92 -1.55
CA GLU A 164 4.10 -10.41 -0.66
C GLU A 164 4.84 -11.57 0.04
N SER A 165 4.12 -12.61 0.46
CA SER A 165 4.71 -13.77 1.13
C SER A 165 5.05 -14.91 0.17
N TYR A 166 4.24 -15.17 -0.86
CA TYR A 166 4.44 -16.32 -1.75
C TYR A 166 5.61 -16.09 -2.72
N LEU A 167 5.86 -14.84 -3.11
CA LEU A 167 7.02 -14.48 -3.93
C LEU A 167 8.35 -14.67 -3.18
N ALA A 168 8.34 -14.60 -1.85
CA ALA A 168 9.49 -14.85 -1.00
C ALA A 168 9.75 -16.35 -0.76
N SER A 169 8.85 -17.25 -1.17
CA SER A 169 8.98 -18.69 -0.90
C SER A 169 9.64 -19.43 -2.07
N GLN A 170 10.85 -19.94 -1.88
CA GLN A 170 11.55 -20.72 -2.92
C GLN A 170 10.75 -21.97 -3.30
N ALA A 171 10.20 -22.67 -2.31
CA ALA A 171 9.49 -23.92 -2.52
C ALA A 171 8.24 -23.74 -3.39
N ILE A 172 7.50 -22.64 -3.20
CA ILE A 172 6.31 -22.32 -4.02
C ILE A 172 6.74 -22.03 -5.46
N LEU A 173 7.78 -21.20 -5.66
CA LEU A 173 8.30 -20.88 -6.99
C LEU A 173 8.80 -22.12 -7.74
N GLN A 174 9.46 -23.05 -7.06
CA GLN A 174 9.94 -24.31 -7.64
C GLN A 174 8.79 -25.26 -7.98
N ALA A 175 7.82 -25.40 -7.09
CA ALA A 175 6.64 -26.24 -7.30
C ALA A 175 5.76 -25.75 -8.46
N LEU A 176 5.74 -24.44 -8.73
CA LEU A 176 5.09 -23.85 -9.91
C LEU A 176 5.97 -23.86 -11.16
N HIS A 177 7.20 -24.37 -11.07
CA HIS A 177 8.19 -24.39 -12.14
C HIS A 177 8.58 -23.00 -12.66
N ILE A 178 8.45 -21.98 -11.81
CA ILE A 178 8.96 -20.62 -12.05
C ILE A 178 10.47 -20.61 -11.82
N ALA A 179 10.92 -21.30 -10.76
CA ALA A 179 12.32 -21.48 -10.44
C ALA A 179 12.76 -22.94 -10.66
N PRO A 180 14.01 -23.19 -11.10
CA PRO A 180 14.54 -24.54 -11.17
C PRO A 180 14.77 -25.12 -9.77
N ASP A 181 14.87 -26.45 -9.69
CA ASP A 181 15.34 -27.15 -8.49
C ASP A 181 16.84 -26.86 -8.29
N ALA A 182 17.11 -25.76 -7.59
CA ALA A 182 18.43 -25.20 -7.37
C ALA A 182 18.50 -24.56 -5.97
N PRO A 183 19.70 -24.53 -5.35
CA PRO A 183 19.89 -23.95 -4.01
C PRO A 183 19.72 -22.43 -3.99
N THR A 184 19.67 -21.77 -5.15
CA THR A 184 19.44 -20.33 -5.27
C THR A 184 18.45 -20.03 -6.39
N THR A 185 17.82 -18.86 -6.32
CA THR A 185 16.92 -18.34 -7.35
C THR A 185 17.33 -16.93 -7.74
N ALA A 186 17.35 -16.65 -9.05
CA ALA A 186 17.68 -15.36 -9.62
C ALA A 186 16.50 -14.38 -9.48
N PHE A 187 16.72 -13.26 -8.79
CA PHE A 187 15.79 -12.15 -8.74
C PHE A 187 16.39 -10.95 -9.44
N THR A 188 15.61 -10.30 -10.31
CA THR A 188 15.99 -9.04 -10.97
C THR A 188 15.28 -7.89 -10.29
N PHE A 189 16.07 -6.94 -9.84
CA PHE A 189 15.67 -5.76 -9.11
C PHE A 189 15.81 -4.52 -10.00
N GLN A 190 14.99 -3.51 -9.77
CA GLN A 190 15.04 -2.22 -10.43
C GLN A 190 15.10 -1.09 -9.39
N THR A 191 16.10 -0.22 -9.52
CA THR A 191 16.20 1.01 -8.71
C THR A 191 15.19 2.06 -9.18
N LEU A 192 14.97 3.13 -8.39
CA LEU A 192 14.14 4.26 -8.79
C LEU A 192 14.62 4.97 -10.07
N THR A 193 15.90 4.82 -10.44
CA THR A 193 16.45 5.36 -11.69
C THR A 193 16.14 4.52 -12.92
N GLY A 194 15.50 3.35 -12.74
CA GLY A 194 15.29 2.36 -13.80
C GLY A 194 16.48 1.43 -14.04
N THR A 195 17.61 1.62 -13.34
CA THR A 195 18.75 0.69 -13.42
C THR A 195 18.36 -0.67 -12.85
N GLN A 196 18.58 -1.75 -13.62
CA GLN A 196 18.30 -3.12 -13.21
C GLN A 196 19.58 -3.90 -12.84
N PHE A 197 19.46 -4.82 -11.90
CA PHE A 197 20.51 -5.78 -11.53
C PHE A 197 19.89 -7.09 -11.04
N THR A 198 20.63 -8.20 -11.18
CA THR A 198 20.15 -9.54 -10.78
C THR A 198 21.02 -10.10 -9.66
N LEU A 199 20.41 -10.69 -8.65
CA LEU A 199 21.09 -11.43 -7.57
C LEU A 199 20.58 -12.85 -7.47
N GLN A 200 21.46 -13.76 -7.05
CA GLN A 200 21.12 -15.13 -6.68
C GLN A 200 20.80 -15.18 -5.20
N LEU A 201 19.56 -15.54 -4.86
CA LEU A 201 19.09 -15.58 -3.47
C LEU A 201 19.03 -17.03 -3.01
N ALA A 202 19.67 -17.34 -1.89
CA ALA A 202 19.47 -18.59 -1.17
C ALA A 202 18.42 -18.38 -0.08
N PRO A 203 17.43 -19.29 0.08
CA PRO A 203 16.52 -19.19 1.20
C PRO A 203 17.26 -19.50 2.50
N ARG A 204 16.74 -19.03 3.62
CA ARG A 204 17.25 -19.37 4.95
C ARG A 204 16.09 -19.81 5.85
N GLY A 205 16.41 -20.57 6.90
CA GLY A 205 15.50 -20.67 8.03
C GLY A 205 15.24 -19.28 8.62
N SER A 206 14.27 -19.15 9.53
CA SER A 206 13.73 -17.90 10.11
C SER A 206 14.71 -17.01 10.91
N ALA A 207 16.03 -17.15 10.73
CA ALA A 207 17.03 -16.35 11.42
C ALA A 207 17.29 -15.00 10.71
N GLY A 208 16.77 -13.93 11.33
CA GLY A 208 17.28 -12.55 11.28
C GLY A 208 17.28 -11.88 9.92
N ILE A 209 16.10 -11.44 9.45
CA ILE A 209 16.01 -10.43 8.40
C ILE A 209 16.38 -9.10 9.05
N ALA A 210 17.42 -8.43 8.55
CA ALA A 210 17.60 -7.03 8.88
C ALA A 210 16.47 -6.30 8.16
N MET A 211 15.52 -5.78 8.92
CA MET A 211 14.52 -4.87 8.39
C MET A 211 15.23 -3.65 7.79
N LEU A 212 14.48 -2.65 7.37
CA LEU A 212 14.95 -1.27 7.59
C LEU A 212 15.18 -1.05 9.11
N ASP A 213 16.22 -1.69 9.67
CA ASP A 213 16.80 -1.45 10.98
C ASP A 213 17.70 -0.18 10.86
N PRO A 214 18.15 0.42 11.97
CA PRO A 214 18.23 1.87 12.18
C PRO A 214 19.19 2.73 11.34
N PRO A 215 20.22 2.25 10.60
CA PRO A 215 21.08 3.21 9.90
C PRO A 215 20.35 4.11 8.87
N LEU A 216 19.19 3.68 8.34
CA LEU A 216 18.33 4.48 7.46
C LEU A 216 17.10 5.08 8.17
N ALA A 217 16.86 4.71 9.42
CA ALA A 217 15.59 4.88 10.13
C ALA A 217 15.78 5.68 11.42
N GLN A 218 15.57 6.99 11.37
CA GLN A 218 15.70 7.87 12.54
C GLN A 218 14.42 8.65 12.80
N GLY A 219 13.23 8.03 12.77
CA GLY A 219 11.96 8.73 12.99
C GLY A 219 10.81 7.82 13.41
N PRO A 220 9.63 8.38 13.72
CA PRO A 220 8.42 7.61 13.95
C PRO A 220 7.95 6.91 12.66
N TRP A 221 7.24 5.79 12.83
CA TRP A 221 6.44 5.18 11.76
C TRP A 221 5.06 5.85 11.71
N PRO A 222 4.39 5.85 10.54
CA PRO A 222 2.98 6.19 10.43
C PRO A 222 2.11 5.44 11.45
N ASP A 223 1.08 6.09 11.97
CA ASP A 223 0.22 5.53 13.00
C ASP A 223 -0.46 4.22 12.59
N TYR A 224 -0.82 4.07 11.31
CA TYR A 224 -1.44 2.84 10.80
C TYR A 224 -0.51 1.62 10.83
N LEU A 225 0.81 1.83 10.90
CA LEU A 225 1.82 0.78 11.03
C LEU A 225 2.27 0.58 12.48
N ASN A 226 2.00 1.53 13.38
CA ASN A 226 2.58 1.57 14.71
C ASN A 226 1.87 0.63 15.72
N TYR A 227 0.61 0.25 15.46
CA TYR A 227 -0.25 -0.40 16.47
C TYR A 227 -0.78 -1.80 16.11
N GLY A 228 -0.59 -2.27 14.89
CA GLY A 228 -0.85 -3.65 14.49
C GLY A 228 0.25 -4.05 13.55
N ASN A 229 1.21 -4.83 14.04
CA ASN A 229 2.50 -4.79 13.40
C ASN A 229 2.78 -6.04 12.58
N TYR A 230 2.92 -5.83 11.28
CA TYR A 230 3.69 -6.65 10.34
C TYR A 230 5.09 -7.02 10.91
N TYR A 231 5.64 -6.22 11.85
CA TYR A 231 7.00 -6.35 12.40
C TYR A 231 7.14 -6.84 13.85
N THR A 232 6.14 -6.67 14.73
CA THR A 232 6.21 -7.13 16.14
C THR A 232 5.34 -8.34 16.43
N GLY A 233 4.47 -8.73 15.49
CA GLY A 233 3.56 -9.88 15.67
C GLY A 233 2.51 -9.69 16.77
N VAL A 234 2.37 -8.47 17.30
CA VAL A 234 1.34 -8.10 18.27
C VAL A 234 0.32 -7.23 17.55
N LEU A 235 -0.86 -7.79 17.31
CA LEU A 235 -2.04 -7.04 16.91
C LEU A 235 -2.67 -6.47 18.18
N SER A 236 -2.95 -5.17 18.24
CA SER A 236 -3.69 -4.56 19.35
C SER A 236 -4.51 -3.38 18.86
N ASN A 237 -5.74 -3.24 19.35
CA ASN A 237 -6.58 -2.10 19.03
C ASN A 237 -6.15 -0.90 19.88
N SER A 238 -6.01 0.28 19.30
CA SER A 238 -5.49 1.46 19.98
C SER A 238 -6.14 2.75 19.48
N PHE A 239 -6.16 3.80 20.30
CA PHE A 239 -6.66 5.10 19.88
C PHE A 239 -5.91 6.23 20.58
N PHE A 240 -5.95 7.42 19.99
CA PHE A 240 -5.45 8.65 20.59
C PHE A 240 -6.23 9.87 20.11
N TYR A 241 -6.21 10.94 20.92
CA TYR A 241 -6.77 12.23 20.54
C TYR A 241 -5.65 13.24 20.25
N SER A 242 -5.65 13.78 19.04
CA SER A 242 -4.80 14.90 18.61
C SER A 242 -5.54 16.21 18.82
N ALA A 243 -5.23 16.90 19.92
CA ALA A 243 -5.79 18.22 20.23
C ALA A 243 -5.50 19.29 19.14
N PRO A 244 -4.28 19.38 18.54
CA PRO A 244 -3.99 20.36 17.49
C PRO A 244 -4.88 20.18 16.25
N ASN A 245 -5.23 18.93 15.91
CA ASN A 245 -6.04 18.61 14.74
C ASN A 245 -7.53 18.39 15.09
N LYS A 246 -7.90 18.45 16.39
CA LYS A 246 -9.21 18.03 16.90
C LYS A 246 -9.65 16.69 16.31
N MET A 247 -8.69 15.77 16.29
CA MET A 247 -8.84 14.47 15.64
C MET A 247 -8.79 13.36 16.66
N LEU A 248 -9.80 12.50 16.69
CA LEU A 248 -9.75 11.23 17.39
C LEU A 248 -9.42 10.16 16.36
N TYR A 249 -8.29 9.47 16.54
CA TYR A 249 -7.85 8.39 15.67
C TYR A 249 -7.94 7.07 16.41
N ALA A 250 -8.61 6.10 15.83
CA ALA A 250 -8.83 4.77 16.38
C ALA A 250 -8.37 3.72 15.37
N LYS A 251 -7.35 2.94 15.72
CA LYS A 251 -6.81 1.85 14.93
C LYS A 251 -7.44 0.53 15.36
N TYR A 252 -8.21 -0.08 14.47
CA TYR A 252 -8.85 -1.37 14.70
C TYR A 252 -8.17 -2.44 13.84
N ASN A 253 -7.29 -3.22 14.46
CA ASN A 253 -6.34 -4.12 13.80
C ASN A 253 -6.84 -5.54 13.60
N THR A 254 -7.73 -6.00 14.46
CA THR A 254 -8.26 -7.36 14.42
C THR A 254 -9.68 -7.37 14.96
N CYS A 255 -10.54 -8.17 14.32
CA CYS A 255 -11.89 -8.42 14.81
C CYS A 255 -11.88 -9.59 15.81
N GLU A 256 -10.92 -9.58 16.74
CA GLU A 256 -10.75 -10.64 17.74
C GLU A 256 -10.59 -10.06 19.15
N ASP A 257 -11.16 -10.74 20.14
CA ASP A 257 -10.97 -10.41 21.54
C ASP A 257 -9.59 -10.89 22.02
N LEU A 258 -8.69 -9.95 22.27
CA LEU A 258 -7.34 -10.24 22.72
C LEU A 258 -7.28 -10.33 24.26
N PRO A 259 -6.60 -11.34 24.84
CA PRO A 259 -6.39 -11.42 26.27
C PRO A 259 -5.75 -10.15 26.84
N GLY A 260 -6.47 -9.46 27.73
CA GLY A 260 -6.00 -8.22 28.36
C GLY A 260 -6.25 -6.93 27.56
N ALA A 261 -6.74 -7.03 26.33
CA ALA A 261 -7.12 -5.90 25.49
C ALA A 261 -8.40 -6.24 24.67
N PRO A 262 -9.54 -6.52 25.33
CA PRO A 262 -10.77 -6.87 24.64
C PRO A 262 -11.32 -5.69 23.84
N VAL A 263 -12.04 -5.97 22.76
CA VAL A 263 -12.62 -4.95 21.86
C VAL A 263 -13.59 -4.05 22.64
N SER A 264 -14.37 -4.62 23.56
CA SER A 264 -15.29 -3.85 24.42
C SER A 264 -14.62 -2.73 25.24
N ALA A 265 -13.36 -2.91 25.66
CA ALA A 265 -12.61 -1.88 26.38
C ALA A 265 -12.10 -0.79 25.42
N PHE A 266 -11.72 -1.18 24.21
CA PHE A 266 -11.36 -0.26 23.13
C PHE A 266 -12.58 0.62 22.75
N ASP A 267 -13.73 0.01 22.49
CA ASP A 267 -14.99 0.69 22.14
C ASP A 267 -15.37 1.74 23.19
N ALA A 268 -15.42 1.33 24.45
CA ALA A 268 -15.74 2.22 25.57
C ALA A 268 -14.74 3.37 25.69
N GLY A 269 -13.45 3.10 25.43
CA GLY A 269 -12.39 4.11 25.44
C GLY A 269 -12.55 5.15 24.34
N VAL A 270 -12.83 4.72 23.11
CA VAL A 270 -13.06 5.61 21.96
C VAL A 270 -14.29 6.48 22.20
N LEU A 271 -15.41 5.90 22.65
CA LEU A 271 -16.63 6.65 22.96
C LEU A 271 -16.42 7.66 24.09
N ALA A 272 -15.72 7.28 25.16
CA ALA A 272 -15.38 8.19 26.24
C ALA A 272 -14.48 9.34 25.78
N ALA A 273 -13.52 9.07 24.88
CA ALA A 273 -12.67 10.11 24.30
C ALA A 273 -13.47 11.06 23.39
N LEU A 274 -14.45 10.55 22.65
CA LEU A 274 -15.36 11.34 21.82
C LEU A 274 -16.23 12.28 22.67
N ASP A 275 -16.69 11.81 23.85
CA ASP A 275 -17.48 12.61 24.79
C ASP A 275 -16.63 13.68 25.51
N ALA A 276 -15.35 13.39 25.77
CA ALA A 276 -14.47 14.23 26.57
C ALA A 276 -13.80 15.36 25.76
N ASN A 277 -13.77 15.29 24.43
CA ASN A 277 -12.96 16.17 23.59
C ASN A 277 -13.75 16.82 22.45
N PRO A 278 -13.39 18.04 22.02
CA PRO A 278 -13.94 18.60 20.78
C PRO A 278 -13.37 17.88 19.56
N VAL A 279 -14.22 17.19 18.80
CA VAL A 279 -13.79 16.41 17.62
C VAL A 279 -14.35 17.04 16.35
N ASP A 280 -13.44 17.43 15.45
CA ASP A 280 -13.75 17.80 14.05
C ASP A 280 -13.52 16.61 13.11
N THR A 281 -12.68 15.65 13.51
CA THR A 281 -12.32 14.50 12.67
C THR A 281 -12.29 13.23 13.53
N LEU A 282 -13.14 12.25 13.23
CA LEU A 282 -12.99 10.88 13.73
C LEU A 282 -12.39 10.03 12.62
N VAL A 283 -11.36 9.26 12.92
CA VAL A 283 -10.79 8.26 12.01
C VAL A 283 -10.93 6.90 12.67
N ILE A 284 -11.53 5.94 11.98
CA ILE A 284 -11.48 4.52 12.33
C ILE A 284 -10.71 3.83 11.22
N ASP A 285 -9.53 3.32 11.54
CA ASP A 285 -8.57 2.78 10.59
C ASP A 285 -8.59 1.25 10.61
N PHE A 286 -9.03 0.67 9.49
CA PHE A 286 -9.15 -0.76 9.21
C PHE A 286 -8.05 -1.27 8.26
N ARG A 287 -7.05 -0.45 7.92
CA ARG A 287 -5.95 -0.83 7.02
C ARG A 287 -5.19 -2.03 7.59
N GLY A 288 -5.05 -3.11 6.84
CA GLY A 288 -4.41 -4.34 7.32
C GLY A 288 -5.24 -5.18 8.30
N ASN A 289 -6.52 -4.88 8.52
CA ASN A 289 -7.39 -5.72 9.36
C ASN A 289 -7.95 -6.90 8.54
N GLY A 290 -7.49 -8.11 8.86
CA GLY A 290 -7.84 -9.35 8.16
C GLY A 290 -9.21 -9.95 8.52
N GLY A 291 -9.90 -9.43 9.53
CA GLY A 291 -11.22 -9.90 9.96
C GLY A 291 -11.22 -10.65 11.30
N GLY A 292 -12.23 -11.50 11.49
CA GLY A 292 -12.56 -12.17 12.75
C GLY A 292 -14.07 -12.20 12.96
N ASP A 293 -14.54 -11.53 14.01
CA ASP A 293 -15.95 -11.38 14.39
C ASP A 293 -16.34 -9.89 14.37
N GLU A 294 -17.12 -9.47 13.38
CA GLU A 294 -17.60 -8.09 13.22
C GLU A 294 -18.51 -7.61 14.36
N TYR A 295 -19.21 -8.53 15.05
CA TYR A 295 -20.16 -8.15 16.11
C TYR A 295 -19.44 -7.54 17.30
N LEU A 296 -18.14 -7.76 17.44
CA LEU A 296 -17.32 -7.17 18.50
C LEU A 296 -17.24 -5.64 18.40
N LEU A 297 -17.30 -5.05 17.20
CA LEU A 297 -17.20 -3.59 17.00
C LEU A 297 -18.56 -2.88 16.99
N PHE A 298 -19.66 -3.63 16.97
CA PHE A 298 -21.00 -3.04 16.93
C PHE A 298 -21.26 -2.08 18.10
N PRO A 299 -20.82 -2.34 19.35
CA PRO A 299 -21.01 -1.39 20.44
C PRO A 299 -20.40 0.00 20.17
N LEU A 300 -19.20 0.08 19.56
CA LEU A 300 -18.63 1.34 19.10
C LEU A 300 -19.52 2.03 18.07
N GLY A 301 -19.96 1.28 17.04
CA GLY A 301 -20.81 1.80 15.98
C GLY A 301 -22.13 2.37 16.51
N LEU A 302 -22.83 1.59 17.34
CA LEU A 302 -24.09 1.99 17.98
C LEU A 302 -23.91 3.23 18.86
N GLY A 303 -22.88 3.23 19.71
CA GLY A 303 -22.56 4.38 20.56
C GLY A 303 -22.24 5.65 19.75
N LEU A 304 -21.62 5.51 18.58
CA LEU A 304 -21.39 6.62 17.66
C LEU A 304 -22.70 7.15 17.06
N PHE A 305 -23.58 6.26 16.58
CA PHE A 305 -24.89 6.65 16.02
C PHE A 305 -25.79 7.36 17.03
N GLU A 306 -25.77 6.95 18.31
CA GLU A 306 -26.46 7.66 19.39
C GLU A 306 -25.97 9.11 19.56
N ARG A 307 -24.67 9.35 19.34
CA ARG A 307 -24.02 10.66 19.45
C ARG A 307 -24.11 11.48 18.17
N LEU A 308 -24.44 10.86 17.04
CA LEU A 308 -24.35 11.46 15.72
C LEU A 308 -25.13 12.78 15.61
N PRO A 309 -26.37 12.95 16.13
CA PRO A 309 -27.08 14.22 16.08
C PRO A 309 -26.31 15.39 16.72
N ALA A 310 -25.59 15.15 17.80
CA ALA A 310 -24.76 16.16 18.46
C ALA A 310 -23.45 16.41 17.70
N LEU A 311 -22.85 15.35 17.15
CA LEU A 311 -21.61 15.46 16.37
C LEU A 311 -21.81 16.24 15.08
N VAL A 312 -22.89 15.98 14.33
CA VAL A 312 -23.17 16.70 13.07
C VAL A 312 -23.64 18.15 13.28
N ALA A 313 -24.02 18.53 14.50
CA ALA A 313 -24.23 19.94 14.85
C ALA A 313 -22.91 20.75 14.77
N ASN A 314 -21.75 20.09 14.86
CA ASN A 314 -20.47 20.66 14.45
C ASN A 314 -20.33 20.55 12.92
N PRO A 315 -20.39 21.66 12.16
CA PRO A 315 -20.34 21.60 10.69
C PRO A 315 -18.99 21.08 10.14
N ASN A 316 -17.95 21.05 10.97
CA ASN A 316 -16.63 20.52 10.61
C ASN A 316 -16.50 19.01 10.86
N PHE A 317 -17.39 18.40 11.65
CA PHE A 317 -17.28 16.99 12.02
C PHE A 317 -17.34 16.12 10.76
N ARG A 318 -16.37 15.23 10.59
CA ARG A 318 -16.42 14.11 9.62
C ARG A 318 -15.87 12.85 10.26
N LEU A 319 -16.37 11.70 9.79
CA LEU A 319 -15.83 10.38 10.05
C LEU A 319 -15.12 9.86 8.80
N TYR A 320 -13.89 9.38 8.97
CA TYR A 320 -13.15 8.66 7.93
C TYR A 320 -12.98 7.20 8.34
N LEU A 321 -13.38 6.29 7.45
CA LEU A 321 -13.19 4.85 7.57
C LEU A 321 -12.04 4.48 6.63
N ALA A 322 -10.83 4.32 7.16
CA ALA A 322 -9.65 4.06 6.35
C ALA A 322 -9.51 2.57 6.04
N ILE A 323 -9.40 2.22 4.77
CA ILE A 323 -9.28 0.83 4.27
C ILE A 323 -8.08 0.68 3.33
N ASP A 324 -7.57 -0.54 3.19
CA ASP A 324 -6.55 -0.86 2.20
C ASP A 324 -6.65 -2.29 1.68
N LYS A 325 -5.65 -2.71 0.91
CA LYS A 325 -5.55 -4.07 0.38
C LYS A 325 -5.59 -5.13 1.47
N GLY A 326 -5.07 -4.86 2.67
CA GLY A 326 -5.08 -5.80 3.79
C GLY A 326 -6.42 -5.89 4.53
N THR A 327 -7.37 -5.00 4.23
CA THR A 327 -8.73 -5.06 4.78
C THR A 327 -9.51 -6.24 4.16
N PHE A 328 -9.88 -7.23 4.96
CA PHE A 328 -10.49 -8.49 4.53
C PHE A 328 -11.56 -9.00 5.53
N SER A 329 -12.48 -9.84 5.06
CA SER A 329 -13.55 -10.46 5.87
C SER A 329 -14.28 -9.45 6.79
N SER A 330 -14.44 -9.72 8.08
CA SER A 330 -15.08 -8.80 9.05
C SER A 330 -14.42 -7.41 9.09
N GLY A 331 -13.11 -7.31 8.82
CA GLY A 331 -12.43 -6.02 8.72
C GLY A 331 -12.93 -5.16 7.56
N MET A 332 -13.51 -5.78 6.52
CA MET A 332 -14.26 -5.10 5.46
C MET A 332 -15.73 -4.89 5.82
N TYR A 333 -16.39 -5.87 6.45
CA TYR A 333 -17.81 -5.74 6.81
C TYR A 333 -18.05 -4.66 7.88
N ASP A 334 -17.12 -4.47 8.80
CA ASP A 334 -17.18 -3.42 9.82
C ASP A 334 -17.34 -2.02 9.20
N PRO A 335 -16.39 -1.49 8.40
CA PRO A 335 -16.57 -0.17 7.78
C PRO A 335 -17.78 -0.11 6.85
N MET A 336 -18.16 -1.21 6.20
CA MET A 336 -19.40 -1.27 5.42
C MET A 336 -20.64 -1.06 6.31
N ALA A 337 -20.69 -1.67 7.50
CA ALA A 337 -21.82 -1.58 8.41
C ALA A 337 -22.08 -0.14 8.89
N PHE A 338 -21.02 0.69 8.99
CA PHE A 338 -21.12 2.13 9.30
C PHE A 338 -21.80 2.95 8.20
N VAL A 339 -21.68 2.55 6.92
CA VAL A 339 -22.17 3.35 5.78
C VAL A 339 -23.40 2.75 5.10
N SER A 340 -23.77 1.52 5.42
CA SER A 340 -24.84 0.77 4.75
C SER A 340 -26.20 0.83 5.45
N GLY A 341 -26.27 1.44 6.65
CA GLY A 341 -27.47 1.46 7.50
C GLY A 341 -27.71 0.16 8.27
N PHE A 342 -26.83 -0.84 8.12
CA PHE A 342 -26.90 -2.11 8.83
C PHE A 342 -26.96 -1.92 10.35
N LEU A 343 -26.05 -1.13 10.92
CA LEU A 343 -26.00 -0.89 12.38
C LEU A 343 -27.32 -0.27 12.91
N THR A 344 -27.90 0.67 12.17
CA THR A 344 -29.17 1.28 12.56
C THR A 344 -30.35 0.31 12.46
N ASN A 345 -30.34 -0.60 11.49
CA ASN A 345 -31.37 -1.63 11.35
C ASN A 345 -31.25 -2.71 12.43
N TYR A 346 -30.02 -3.11 12.76
CA TYR A 346 -29.71 -4.14 13.73
C TYR A 346 -30.32 -3.82 15.12
N GLU A 347 -30.11 -2.61 15.63
CA GLU A 347 -30.67 -2.16 16.92
C GLU A 347 -32.00 -1.39 16.81
N LYS A 348 -32.56 -1.25 15.60
CA LYS A 348 -33.75 -0.42 15.35
C LYS A 348 -33.57 1.05 15.79
N LEU A 349 -32.36 1.57 15.64
CA LEU A 349 -32.08 3.00 15.81
C LEU A 349 -32.73 3.80 14.67
N PRO A 350 -33.10 5.08 14.90
CA PRO A 350 -33.54 5.94 13.82
C PRO A 350 -32.50 6.00 12.70
N PRO A 351 -32.91 5.96 11.42
CA PRO A 351 -31.98 6.17 10.31
C PRO A 351 -31.29 7.53 10.47
N ALA A 352 -29.98 7.57 10.22
CA ALA A 352 -29.21 8.81 10.21
C ALA A 352 -28.67 9.08 8.81
N ASP A 353 -28.75 10.34 8.38
CA ASP A 353 -28.13 10.76 7.13
C ASP A 353 -26.63 10.95 7.35
N THR A 354 -25.83 10.03 6.82
CA THR A 354 -24.38 10.04 6.89
C THR A 354 -23.73 10.71 5.67
N ASN A 355 -24.54 11.16 4.69
CA ASN A 355 -24.03 11.75 3.45
C ASN A 355 -23.22 13.01 3.71
N GLY A 356 -22.02 13.06 3.14
CA GLY A 356 -21.10 14.19 3.31
C GLY A 356 -20.49 14.29 4.71
N VAL A 357 -20.77 13.33 5.61
CA VAL A 357 -20.20 13.24 6.95
C VAL A 357 -19.28 12.03 7.06
N PHE A 358 -19.70 10.88 6.56
CA PHE A 358 -18.92 9.63 6.59
C PHE A 358 -18.26 9.43 5.23
N PHE A 359 -16.98 9.05 5.24
CA PHE A 359 -16.22 8.78 4.03
C PHE A 359 -15.36 7.55 4.20
N VAL A 360 -15.42 6.63 3.25
CA VAL A 360 -14.46 5.54 3.11
C VAL A 360 -13.26 6.05 2.30
N ILE A 361 -12.04 5.87 2.81
CA ILE A 361 -10.83 6.45 2.21
C ILE A 361 -9.69 5.43 2.18
N GLY A 362 -8.87 5.46 1.12
CA GLY A 362 -7.68 4.60 0.98
C GLY A 362 -7.72 3.77 -0.28
N GLU A 363 -7.45 2.46 -0.16
CA GLU A 363 -7.41 1.53 -1.30
C GLU A 363 -8.56 0.51 -1.22
N PRO A 364 -9.02 -0.05 -2.37
CA PRO A 364 -10.02 -1.12 -2.35
C PRO A 364 -9.59 -2.30 -1.48
N THR A 365 -10.56 -2.93 -0.82
CA THR A 365 -10.34 -4.09 0.05
C THR A 365 -9.93 -5.33 -0.74
N SER A 366 -9.24 -6.26 -0.06
CA SER A 366 -9.09 -7.64 -0.58
C SER A 366 -10.43 -8.36 -0.63
N GLY A 367 -11.30 -8.15 0.36
CA GLY A 367 -12.56 -8.89 0.45
C GLY A 367 -13.51 -8.57 -0.71
N LYS A 368 -14.13 -9.60 -1.28
CA LYS A 368 -15.31 -9.45 -2.13
C LYS A 368 -16.56 -9.39 -1.24
N PRO A 369 -17.37 -8.31 -1.28
CA PRO A 369 -18.47 -8.14 -0.32
C PRO A 369 -19.59 -9.18 -0.41
N VAL A 370 -19.88 -9.67 -1.63
CA VAL A 370 -20.82 -10.79 -1.83
C VAL A 370 -20.00 -12.04 -2.09
N GLY A 371 -20.12 -13.03 -1.23
CA GLY A 371 -19.29 -14.24 -1.30
C GLY A 371 -19.68 -15.27 -0.25
N TYR A 372 -18.67 -15.94 0.27
CA TYR A 372 -18.82 -16.99 1.28
C TYR A 372 -17.95 -16.62 2.49
N GLY A 373 -18.33 -17.13 3.65
CA GLY A 373 -17.68 -16.83 4.93
C GLY A 373 -18.00 -17.90 5.96
N ASP A 374 -17.79 -17.56 7.23
CA ASP A 374 -17.86 -18.48 8.37
C ASP A 374 -17.00 -19.72 8.14
N THR A 375 -15.74 -19.62 8.54
CA THR A 375 -14.75 -20.63 8.22
C THR A 375 -14.68 -21.73 9.27
N VAL A 376 -14.55 -22.98 8.82
CA VAL A 376 -14.14 -24.11 9.66
C VAL A 376 -12.72 -24.52 9.29
N ALA A 377 -11.82 -24.48 10.27
CA ALA A 377 -10.46 -24.96 10.12
C ALA A 377 -10.41 -26.49 10.07
N PHE A 378 -9.47 -27.03 9.31
CA PHE A 378 -9.16 -28.45 9.27
C PHE A 378 -7.64 -28.70 9.30
N THR A 379 -7.28 -29.93 9.63
CA THR A 379 -5.91 -30.42 9.58
C THR A 379 -5.86 -31.66 8.68
N LEU A 380 -4.94 -31.66 7.73
CA LEU A 380 -4.70 -32.75 6.82
C LEU A 380 -4.20 -33.99 7.60
N PRO A 381 -4.84 -35.16 7.47
CA PRO A 381 -4.60 -36.30 8.35
C PRO A 381 -3.24 -36.97 8.17
N GLY A 382 -2.71 -37.00 6.96
CA GLY A 382 -1.46 -37.66 6.64
C GLY A 382 -0.23 -36.80 6.94
N SER A 383 -0.33 -35.49 6.72
CA SER A 383 0.82 -34.58 6.82
C SER A 383 0.73 -33.48 7.88
N GLY A 384 -0.46 -33.22 8.42
CA GLY A 384 -0.67 -32.17 9.42
C GLY A 384 -0.68 -30.74 8.89
N GLY A 385 -0.69 -30.54 7.57
CA GLY A 385 -0.95 -29.22 6.97
C GLY A 385 -2.33 -28.69 7.35
N THR A 386 -2.51 -27.38 7.37
CA THR A 386 -3.77 -26.76 7.81
C THR A 386 -4.46 -26.05 6.65
N GLY A 387 -5.77 -25.93 6.77
CA GLY A 387 -6.59 -25.17 5.84
C GLY A 387 -7.93 -24.84 6.48
N GLN A 388 -8.80 -24.25 5.68
CA GLN A 388 -10.14 -23.90 6.09
C GLN A 388 -11.10 -23.95 4.90
N TYR A 389 -12.40 -23.99 5.20
CA TYR A 389 -13.46 -23.87 4.20
C TYR A 389 -14.66 -23.11 4.76
N SER A 390 -15.41 -22.45 3.87
CA SER A 390 -16.61 -21.68 4.22
C SER A 390 -17.81 -22.55 4.56
N THR A 391 -18.65 -22.03 5.45
CA THR A 391 -19.88 -22.70 5.88
C THR A 391 -21.15 -21.87 5.69
N ASP A 392 -21.01 -20.58 5.41
CA ASP A 392 -22.13 -19.67 5.12
C ASP A 392 -21.90 -18.79 3.87
N ALA A 393 -23.01 -18.24 3.34
CA ALA A 393 -23.02 -17.35 2.19
C ALA A 393 -23.48 -15.95 2.58
N VAL A 394 -22.71 -14.94 2.16
CA VAL A 394 -23.07 -13.53 2.32
C VAL A 394 -23.74 -13.04 1.05
N ASN A 395 -25.01 -12.64 1.18
CA ASN A 395 -25.85 -12.20 0.08
C ASN A 395 -25.91 -10.66 0.01
N GLN A 396 -26.44 -10.12 -1.10
CA GLN A 396 -26.55 -8.65 -1.32
C GLN A 396 -27.42 -7.89 -0.30
N ASP A 397 -28.17 -8.58 0.55
CA ASP A 397 -29.15 -8.00 1.50
C ASP A 397 -29.94 -6.81 0.92
N ASN A 398 -30.79 -7.09 -0.08
CA ASN A 398 -31.58 -6.08 -0.81
C ASN A 398 -30.76 -4.92 -1.44
N GLY A 399 -29.48 -5.16 -1.73
CA GLY A 399 -28.57 -4.18 -2.36
C GLY A 399 -27.76 -3.35 -1.38
N VAL A 400 -27.86 -3.61 -0.07
CA VAL A 400 -27.05 -3.00 0.99
C VAL A 400 -25.58 -3.42 0.85
N ILE A 401 -25.35 -4.69 0.51
CA ILE A 401 -24.02 -5.23 0.26
C ILE A 401 -23.74 -5.18 -1.25
N PRO A 402 -22.73 -4.42 -1.71
CA PRO A 402 -22.48 -4.24 -3.13
C PRO A 402 -21.90 -5.52 -3.76
N ASN A 403 -22.49 -5.96 -4.87
CA ASN A 403 -21.92 -7.06 -5.66
C ASN A 403 -20.80 -6.56 -6.58
N LEU A 404 -19.68 -6.17 -5.99
CA LEU A 404 -18.47 -5.69 -6.66
C LEU A 404 -17.28 -6.59 -6.33
N PRO A 405 -16.18 -6.54 -7.12
CA PRO A 405 -14.97 -7.31 -6.82
C PRO A 405 -14.31 -6.95 -5.48
N SER A 406 -14.50 -5.72 -5.00
CA SER A 406 -13.98 -5.19 -3.73
C SER A 406 -14.98 -4.20 -3.14
N PHE A 407 -14.89 -3.93 -1.82
CA PHE A 407 -15.45 -2.72 -1.24
C PHE A 407 -14.52 -1.54 -1.56
N ASN A 408 -15.04 -0.57 -2.32
CA ASN A 408 -14.24 0.53 -2.83
C ASN A 408 -14.35 1.76 -1.92
N PRO A 409 -13.27 2.53 -1.76
CA PRO A 409 -13.31 3.80 -1.05
C PRO A 409 -14.06 4.87 -1.85
N ASP A 410 -14.74 5.77 -1.14
CA ASP A 410 -15.30 7.00 -1.72
C ASP A 410 -14.18 7.95 -2.18
N ILE A 411 -13.07 7.96 -1.44
CA ILE A 411 -11.89 8.80 -1.67
C ILE A 411 -10.70 7.86 -1.92
N PRO A 412 -10.37 7.54 -3.19
CA PRO A 412 -9.26 6.63 -3.49
C PRO A 412 -7.92 7.33 -3.25
N ILE A 413 -7.10 6.78 -2.37
CA ILE A 413 -5.74 7.24 -2.06
C ILE A 413 -4.84 6.01 -2.01
N SER A 414 -3.95 5.88 -2.99
CA SER A 414 -3.00 4.77 -3.06
C SER A 414 -1.69 5.09 -2.34
N THR A 415 -0.99 4.04 -1.88
CA THR A 415 0.33 4.17 -1.26
C THR A 415 1.40 3.73 -2.25
N ARG A 416 2.40 4.59 -2.52
CA ARG A 416 3.50 4.32 -3.45
C ARG A 416 4.82 4.07 -2.72
N SER A 417 5.79 3.52 -3.43
CA SER A 417 7.17 3.34 -2.93
C SER A 417 7.75 4.60 -2.31
N THR A 418 7.58 5.75 -2.97
CA THR A 418 8.07 7.05 -2.48
C THR A 418 7.40 7.51 -1.19
N ASP A 419 6.16 7.07 -0.92
CA ASP A 419 5.46 7.40 0.34
C ASP A 419 5.94 6.47 1.46
N TRP A 420 5.99 5.17 1.16
CA TRP A 420 6.41 4.13 2.09
C TRP A 420 7.82 4.39 2.65
N PHE A 421 8.79 4.59 1.77
CA PHE A 421 10.19 4.78 2.17
C PHE A 421 10.46 6.17 2.77
N ALA A 422 9.60 7.16 2.50
CA ALA A 422 9.61 8.46 3.19
C ALA A 422 8.87 8.43 4.54
N ARG A 423 8.25 7.30 4.92
CA ARG A 423 7.40 7.16 6.11
C ARG A 423 6.23 8.15 6.12
N PHE A 424 5.73 8.44 4.93
CA PHE A 424 4.62 9.33 4.72
C PHE A 424 3.33 8.52 4.56
N ASP A 425 2.29 8.92 5.29
CA ASP A 425 0.95 8.36 5.15
C ASP A 425 0.10 9.26 4.24
N PRO A 426 -0.10 8.88 2.96
CA PRO A 426 -0.89 9.69 2.04
C PRO A 426 -2.38 9.74 2.44
N VAL A 427 -2.89 8.71 3.14
CA VAL A 427 -4.28 8.67 3.60
C VAL A 427 -4.48 9.67 4.74
N MET A 428 -3.61 9.65 5.76
CA MET A 428 -3.65 10.63 6.84
C MET A 428 -3.50 12.06 6.31
N ALA A 429 -2.58 12.28 5.37
CA ALA A 429 -2.42 13.57 4.72
C ALA A 429 -3.72 14.04 4.02
N ALA A 430 -4.38 13.14 3.29
CA ALA A 430 -5.65 13.41 2.63
C ALA A 430 -6.78 13.72 3.63
N ILE A 431 -6.84 13.01 4.76
CA ILE A 431 -7.77 13.27 5.87
C ILE A 431 -7.55 14.68 6.43
N LEU A 432 -6.30 15.04 6.77
CA LEU A 432 -5.94 16.35 7.32
C LEU A 432 -6.21 17.50 6.33
N ALA A 433 -6.10 17.23 5.03
CA ALA A 433 -6.40 18.15 3.94
C ALA A 433 -7.90 18.23 3.59
N ARG A 434 -8.76 17.37 4.16
CA ARG A 434 -10.16 17.20 3.76
C ARG A 434 -10.30 16.93 2.26
N SER A 435 -9.47 16.04 1.74
CA SER A 435 -9.44 15.69 0.33
C SER A 435 -10.79 15.20 -0.17
N SER A 436 -11.12 15.54 -1.41
CA SER A 436 -12.26 14.97 -2.16
C SER A 436 -11.81 13.90 -3.16
N GLY A 437 -10.57 13.45 -3.05
CA GLY A 437 -9.93 12.52 -3.97
C GLY A 437 -8.95 13.20 -4.93
N PRO A 438 -8.10 12.41 -5.60
CA PRO A 438 -7.16 12.90 -6.59
C PRO A 438 -7.88 13.43 -7.84
N PRO A 439 -7.24 14.32 -8.61
CA PRO A 439 -7.75 14.69 -9.93
C PRO A 439 -7.82 13.47 -10.85
N ALA A 440 -8.63 13.57 -11.91
CA ALA A 440 -8.70 12.52 -12.93
C ALA A 440 -7.31 12.27 -13.54
N PRO A 441 -6.86 11.00 -13.65
CA PRO A 441 -5.55 10.67 -14.20
C PRO A 441 -5.35 11.21 -15.62
N PRO A 442 -4.13 11.62 -15.99
CA PRO A 442 -3.82 12.01 -17.36
C PRO A 442 -3.96 10.81 -18.32
N SER A 443 -4.26 11.10 -19.59
CA SER A 443 -4.45 10.08 -20.63
C SER A 443 -3.83 10.51 -21.96
N GLY A 444 -3.67 9.56 -22.89
CA GLY A 444 -3.04 9.78 -24.20
C GLY A 444 -1.56 9.41 -24.20
N THR A 445 -0.81 9.90 -25.20
CA THR A 445 0.62 9.64 -25.37
C THR A 445 1.52 10.72 -24.76
N ALA A 446 0.91 11.81 -24.27
CA ALA A 446 1.54 12.88 -23.53
C ALA A 446 0.98 12.90 -22.10
N ILE A 447 1.72 12.31 -21.16
CA ILE A 447 1.32 12.19 -19.76
C ILE A 447 1.86 13.37 -18.97
N THR A 448 0.99 14.33 -18.64
CA THR A 448 1.34 15.54 -17.88
C THR A 448 1.12 15.34 -16.39
N VAL A 449 2.13 15.66 -15.59
CA VAL A 449 2.18 15.48 -14.14
C VAL A 449 2.80 16.69 -13.44
N ASN A 450 2.65 16.75 -12.12
CA ASN A 450 3.38 17.69 -11.27
C ASN A 450 4.90 17.49 -11.45
N ALA A 451 5.66 18.57 -11.74
CA ALA A 451 7.09 18.44 -12.02
C ALA A 451 7.97 18.14 -10.79
N ALA A 452 7.45 18.36 -9.58
CA ALA A 452 8.21 18.14 -8.36
C ALA A 452 8.17 16.68 -7.90
N SER A 453 7.04 16.01 -8.11
CA SER A 453 6.80 14.64 -7.66
C SER A 453 6.68 13.61 -8.78
N PHE A 454 6.43 14.06 -10.01
CA PHE A 454 6.03 13.25 -11.16
C PHE A 454 4.79 12.38 -10.92
N ARG A 455 3.92 12.79 -10.00
CA ARG A 455 2.71 12.05 -9.69
C ARG A 455 1.49 12.55 -10.47
N THR A 456 0.66 11.58 -10.86
CA THR A 456 -0.60 11.78 -11.59
C THR A 456 -1.77 12.11 -10.69
N ASP A 457 -1.68 11.71 -9.42
CA ASP A 457 -2.68 11.97 -8.37
C ASP A 457 -2.49 13.35 -7.70
N GLN A 458 -1.51 14.12 -8.17
CA GLN A 458 -1.27 15.50 -7.76
C GLN A 458 -1.70 16.44 -8.87
N GLY A 459 -2.51 17.43 -8.50
CA GLY A 459 -2.96 18.46 -9.43
C GLY A 459 -1.78 19.19 -10.09
N VAL A 460 -2.04 19.72 -11.28
CA VAL A 460 -1.16 20.67 -11.98
C VAL A 460 -1.87 22.01 -11.99
N ALA A 461 -1.24 23.07 -11.51
CA ALA A 461 -1.89 24.37 -11.33
C ALA A 461 -1.44 25.41 -12.38
N PRO A 462 -2.27 26.43 -12.66
CA PRO A 462 -1.84 27.55 -13.51
C PRO A 462 -0.56 28.20 -12.98
N GLY A 463 0.40 28.46 -13.86
CA GLY A 463 1.69 29.05 -13.49
C GLY A 463 2.67 28.12 -12.77
N SER A 464 2.32 26.85 -12.54
CA SER A 464 3.22 25.87 -11.90
C SER A 464 4.22 25.27 -12.88
N PHE A 465 5.31 24.69 -12.36
CA PHE A 465 6.05 23.69 -13.12
C PHE A 465 5.21 22.42 -13.33
N ALA A 466 5.26 21.88 -14.53
CA ALA A 466 4.72 20.59 -14.93
C ALA A 466 5.74 19.83 -15.79
N ALA A 467 5.65 18.50 -15.78
CA ALA A 467 6.42 17.63 -16.65
C ALA A 467 5.46 16.88 -17.56
N VAL A 468 5.79 16.76 -18.85
CA VAL A 468 5.07 15.88 -19.78
C VAL A 468 6.00 14.79 -20.28
N PHE A 469 5.59 13.54 -20.06
CA PHE A 469 6.31 12.34 -20.51
C PHE A 469 5.65 11.75 -21.76
N GLY A 470 6.46 11.22 -22.67
CA GLY A 470 5.98 10.55 -23.88
C GLY A 470 7.14 10.10 -24.77
N ALA A 471 6.88 9.29 -25.78
CA ALA A 471 7.89 8.88 -26.76
C ALA A 471 7.91 9.86 -27.95
N PHE A 472 8.57 11.01 -27.80
CA PHE A 472 8.47 12.11 -28.77
C PHE A 472 9.31 11.89 -30.04
N GLY A 473 10.32 11.01 -29.99
CA GLY A 473 11.23 10.69 -31.11
C GLY A 473 12.22 11.79 -31.49
N GLN A 474 11.96 13.04 -31.10
CA GLN A 474 12.83 14.20 -31.24
C GLN A 474 12.56 15.21 -30.11
N THR A 475 13.46 16.18 -29.92
CA THR A 475 13.32 17.20 -28.87
C THR A 475 12.16 18.14 -29.19
N PRO A 476 11.11 18.23 -28.34
CA PRO A 476 10.02 19.17 -28.53
C PRO A 476 10.47 20.63 -28.40
N ASP A 477 9.87 21.52 -29.19
CA ASP A 477 10.08 22.98 -29.11
C ASP A 477 8.83 23.76 -28.67
N GLN A 478 7.69 23.07 -28.51
CA GLN A 478 6.45 23.67 -28.06
C GLN A 478 5.58 22.69 -27.25
N VAL A 479 4.96 23.20 -26.19
CA VAL A 479 3.91 22.51 -25.42
C VAL A 479 2.69 23.43 -25.35
N LEU A 480 1.52 22.93 -25.76
CA LEU A 480 0.25 23.65 -25.71
C LEU A 480 -0.66 23.05 -24.63
N VAL A 481 -1.09 23.88 -23.68
CA VAL A 481 -2.06 23.57 -22.63
C VAL A 481 -3.37 24.27 -22.97
N GLY A 482 -4.43 23.52 -23.32
CA GLY A 482 -5.69 24.13 -23.75
C GLY A 482 -5.54 24.99 -25.00
N GLY A 483 -4.55 24.69 -25.86
CA GLY A 483 -4.19 25.50 -27.03
C GLY A 483 -3.29 26.72 -26.74
N VAL A 484 -2.95 26.98 -25.48
CA VAL A 484 -2.06 28.09 -25.06
C VAL A 484 -0.65 27.57 -24.81
N ALA A 485 0.36 28.26 -25.35
CA ALA A 485 1.75 27.84 -25.19
C ALA A 485 2.24 27.96 -23.74
N GLY A 486 2.70 26.83 -23.18
CA GLY A 486 3.49 26.80 -21.95
C GLY A 486 4.94 27.20 -22.20
N LYS A 487 5.64 27.68 -21.17
CA LYS A 487 7.05 28.06 -21.28
C LYS A 487 7.93 26.85 -21.01
N ILE A 488 8.59 26.32 -22.03
CA ILE A 488 9.55 25.22 -21.86
C ILE A 488 10.73 25.68 -21.00
N VAL A 489 11.08 24.84 -20.03
CA VAL A 489 12.21 25.00 -19.11
C VAL A 489 13.35 24.08 -19.56
N SER A 490 13.02 22.83 -19.89
CA SER A 490 13.94 21.87 -20.50
C SER A 490 13.15 20.87 -21.35
N ALA A 491 13.78 20.34 -22.40
CA ALA A 491 13.17 19.38 -23.30
C ALA A 491 14.17 18.29 -23.70
N ALA A 492 13.70 17.05 -23.69
CA ALA A 492 14.37 15.86 -24.18
C ALA A 492 13.37 15.04 -25.03
N ALA A 493 13.86 14.00 -25.71
CA ALA A 493 13.02 13.15 -26.56
C ALA A 493 11.97 12.33 -25.78
N THR A 494 12.06 12.28 -24.45
CA THR A 494 11.15 11.51 -23.57
C THR A 494 10.42 12.35 -22.51
N GLN A 495 10.85 13.59 -22.29
CA GLN A 495 10.32 14.46 -21.24
C GLN A 495 10.47 15.93 -21.61
N VAL A 496 9.44 16.73 -21.32
CA VAL A 496 9.53 18.19 -21.35
C VAL A 496 9.10 18.73 -20.00
N ASN A 497 9.94 19.55 -19.37
CA ASN A 497 9.56 20.34 -18.21
C ASN A 497 9.19 21.74 -18.67
N PHE A 498 8.04 22.24 -18.24
CA PHE A 498 7.52 23.53 -18.68
C PHE A 498 6.75 24.21 -17.54
N ILE A 499 6.53 25.52 -17.70
CA ILE A 499 5.63 26.30 -16.84
C ILE A 499 4.27 26.37 -17.52
N VAL A 500 3.25 25.93 -16.79
CA VAL A 500 1.85 25.97 -17.22
C VAL A 500 1.44 27.43 -17.43
N PRO A 501 0.72 27.78 -18.51
CA PRO A 501 0.21 29.13 -18.71
C PRO A 501 -0.56 29.63 -17.48
N ALA A 502 -0.27 30.85 -17.02
CA ALA A 502 -1.00 31.45 -15.90
C ALA A 502 -2.49 31.68 -16.21
N SER A 503 -2.86 31.69 -17.50
CA SER A 503 -4.24 31.78 -17.99
C SER A 503 -4.96 30.42 -18.07
N ALA A 504 -4.30 29.31 -17.70
CA ALA A 504 -4.95 28.00 -17.67
C ALA A 504 -6.13 28.02 -16.70
N VAL A 505 -7.24 27.37 -17.08
CA VAL A 505 -8.47 27.33 -16.29
C VAL A 505 -8.60 25.95 -15.65
N PRO A 506 -8.96 25.85 -14.36
CA PRO A 506 -9.20 24.55 -13.73
C PRO A 506 -10.25 23.71 -14.48
N GLY A 507 -9.93 22.44 -14.70
CA GLY A 507 -10.75 21.48 -15.43
C GLY A 507 -9.93 20.54 -16.31
N ALA A 508 -10.62 19.60 -16.95
CA ALA A 508 -10.04 18.71 -17.96
C ALA A 508 -9.50 19.55 -19.13
N THR A 509 -8.21 19.40 -19.44
CA THR A 509 -7.48 20.26 -20.35
C THR A 509 -6.64 19.43 -21.34
N PRO A 510 -6.76 19.67 -22.65
CA PRO A 510 -5.93 19.00 -23.63
C PRO A 510 -4.49 19.47 -23.55
N ILE A 511 -3.55 18.53 -23.75
CA ILE A 511 -2.12 18.81 -23.90
C ILE A 511 -1.66 18.38 -25.30
N SER A 512 -0.82 19.19 -25.93
CA SER A 512 -0.16 18.85 -27.19
C SER A 512 1.33 19.18 -27.12
N VAL A 513 2.17 18.25 -27.55
CA VAL A 513 3.63 18.39 -27.60
C VAL A 513 4.04 18.41 -29.06
N LEU A 514 4.78 19.45 -29.49
CA LEU A 514 5.13 19.68 -30.89
C LEU A 514 6.63 19.92 -31.07
N ALA A 515 7.11 19.67 -32.29
CA ALA A 515 8.40 20.14 -32.80
C ALA A 515 8.23 20.63 -34.24
N GLY A 516 8.69 21.84 -34.55
CA GLY A 516 8.58 22.42 -35.90
C GLY A 516 7.15 22.51 -36.44
N GLY A 517 6.16 22.62 -35.54
CA GLY A 517 4.73 22.64 -35.88
C GLY A 517 4.08 21.26 -36.10
N ALA A 518 4.84 20.16 -36.06
CA ALA A 518 4.30 18.81 -36.09
C ALA A 518 3.98 18.30 -34.68
N GLN A 519 2.78 17.74 -34.48
CA GLN A 519 2.39 17.14 -33.20
C GLN A 519 3.08 15.79 -32.99
N LEU A 520 3.85 15.67 -31.92
CA LEU A 520 4.59 14.46 -31.53
C LEU A 520 3.76 13.58 -30.59
N ALA A 521 3.04 14.22 -29.66
CA ALA A 521 2.19 13.54 -28.69
C ALA A 521 1.03 14.44 -28.26
N SER A 522 -0.04 13.83 -27.78
CA SER A 522 -1.19 14.55 -27.25
C SER A 522 -1.89 13.74 -26.16
N GLY A 523 -2.63 14.44 -25.32
CA GLY A 523 -3.33 13.83 -24.20
C GLY A 523 -4.35 14.75 -23.56
N GLN A 524 -4.86 14.31 -22.44
CA GLN A 524 -5.70 15.08 -21.53
C GLN A 524 -5.12 14.98 -20.13
N PHE A 525 -5.23 16.05 -19.36
CA PHE A 525 -4.91 16.05 -17.93
C PHE A 525 -5.81 17.05 -17.20
N THR A 526 -5.81 17.00 -15.87
CA THR A 526 -6.60 17.94 -15.07
C THR A 526 -5.72 19.11 -14.65
N VAL A 527 -6.12 20.33 -15.03
CA VAL A 527 -5.63 21.55 -14.37
C VAL A 527 -6.46 21.74 -13.10
N SER A 528 -5.81 21.81 -11.95
CA SER A 528 -6.45 22.02 -10.65
C SER A 528 -6.21 23.46 -10.17
N ALA A 529 -7.06 23.95 -9.27
CA ALA A 529 -6.87 25.28 -8.70
C ALA A 529 -5.54 25.41 -7.94
N ALA A 530 -5.13 24.36 -7.24
CA ALA A 530 -3.81 24.17 -6.67
C ALA A 530 -3.33 22.74 -6.97
N GLY A 531 -2.03 22.51 -6.85
CA GLY A 531 -1.41 21.22 -7.16
C GLY A 531 -0.09 21.11 -6.44
N PRO A 532 -0.09 21.13 -5.10
CA PRO A 532 1.15 21.25 -4.33
C PRO A 532 2.07 20.05 -4.61
N GLY A 533 3.35 20.30 -4.87
CA GLY A 533 4.37 19.26 -4.97
C GLY A 533 5.69 19.79 -4.42
N ILE A 534 6.35 19.04 -3.53
CA ILE A 534 7.64 19.44 -2.97
C ILE A 534 8.75 18.80 -3.80
N PHE A 535 9.73 19.60 -4.22
CA PHE A 535 10.87 19.08 -4.96
C PHE A 535 11.72 18.16 -4.07
N VAL A 536 12.26 17.10 -4.68
CA VAL A 536 13.15 16.15 -4.01
C VAL A 536 14.58 16.45 -4.44
N LEU A 537 15.53 16.50 -3.49
CA LEU A 537 16.95 16.81 -3.75
C LEU A 537 17.65 15.72 -4.56
N ASP A 538 17.27 14.47 -4.28
CA ASP A 538 17.83 13.29 -4.92
C ASP A 538 16.68 12.31 -5.22
N GLY A 539 16.19 12.34 -6.46
CA GLY A 539 15.14 11.43 -6.92
C GLY A 539 15.57 9.95 -6.98
N THR A 540 16.86 9.65 -6.78
CA THR A 540 17.38 8.28 -6.71
C THR A 540 17.28 7.71 -5.29
N ASN A 541 17.13 8.59 -4.28
CA ASN A 541 17.03 8.19 -2.89
C ASN A 541 15.57 7.83 -2.54
N PRO A 542 15.29 6.56 -2.15
CA PRO A 542 13.92 6.15 -1.83
C PRO A 542 13.31 6.88 -0.64
N GLN A 543 14.12 7.46 0.25
CA GLN A 543 13.61 8.27 1.37
C GLN A 543 13.17 9.68 0.98
N GLN A 544 13.28 10.06 -0.30
CA GLN A 544 12.78 11.33 -0.83
C GLN A 544 13.22 12.57 -0.03
N PRO A 545 14.54 12.84 0.13
CA PRO A 545 15.01 14.02 0.85
C PRO A 545 14.47 15.30 0.20
N GLY A 546 13.74 16.12 0.97
CA GLY A 546 13.09 17.31 0.44
C GLY A 546 14.08 18.42 0.07
N ALA A 547 13.76 19.19 -0.97
CA ALA A 547 14.40 20.46 -1.28
C ALA A 547 14.04 21.49 -0.21
N VAL A 548 14.74 21.39 0.92
CA VAL A 548 14.52 22.18 2.12
C VAL A 548 15.83 22.74 2.62
N GLU A 549 15.83 24.03 2.95
CA GLU A 549 16.91 24.70 3.65
C GLU A 549 16.53 24.99 5.11
N ASN A 550 17.52 24.93 5.99
CA ASN A 550 17.40 25.35 7.38
C ASN A 550 17.41 26.89 7.48
N GLN A 551 17.14 27.42 8.67
CA GLN A 551 17.15 28.87 8.94
C GLN A 551 18.45 29.58 8.56
N ASP A 552 19.58 28.87 8.56
CA ASP A 552 20.91 29.37 8.19
C ASP A 552 21.25 29.17 6.69
N SER A 553 20.24 28.85 5.87
CA SER A 553 20.35 28.57 4.43
C SER A 553 21.22 27.35 4.08
N THR A 554 21.53 26.49 5.06
CA THR A 554 22.14 25.19 4.77
C THR A 554 21.07 24.22 4.26
N VAL A 555 21.39 23.43 3.24
CA VAL A 555 20.52 22.34 2.78
C VAL A 555 20.35 21.32 3.91
N ASN A 556 19.10 21.00 4.22
CA ASN A 556 18.74 20.07 5.27
C ASN A 556 19.27 18.65 4.95
N SER A 557 19.95 18.04 5.92
CA SER A 557 20.52 16.71 5.78
C SER A 557 20.79 16.08 7.14
N THR A 558 21.25 14.83 7.16
CA THR A 558 21.73 14.17 8.39
C THR A 558 22.81 14.97 9.12
N GLY A 559 23.65 15.71 8.38
CA GLY A 559 24.72 16.57 8.91
C GLY A 559 24.30 18.00 9.22
N ASN A 560 23.22 18.48 8.60
CA ASN A 560 22.66 19.82 8.80
C ASN A 560 21.18 19.71 9.21
N ARG A 561 20.93 19.36 10.47
CA ARG A 561 19.56 19.16 10.98
C ARG A 561 18.93 20.49 11.42
N ALA A 562 17.67 20.71 11.07
CA ALA A 562 16.92 21.87 11.51
C ALA A 562 16.59 21.76 13.01
N LYS A 563 16.66 22.88 13.75
CA LYS A 563 16.33 22.87 15.18
C LYS A 563 14.83 23.00 15.38
N VAL A 564 14.27 22.32 16.37
CA VAL A 564 12.89 22.60 16.82
C VAL A 564 12.72 24.09 17.11
N GLY A 565 11.65 24.70 16.61
CA GLY A 565 11.39 26.14 16.73
C GLY A 565 12.18 27.03 15.79
N SER A 566 13.04 26.49 14.92
CA SER A 566 13.68 27.26 13.84
C SER A 566 12.82 27.30 12.58
N ALA A 567 13.09 28.29 11.72
CA ALA A 567 12.44 28.36 10.42
C ALA A 567 13.09 27.38 9.43
N ILE A 568 12.28 26.83 8.52
CA ILE A 568 12.72 26.09 7.34
C ILE A 568 12.19 26.77 6.09
N GLN A 569 12.90 26.63 4.98
CA GLN A 569 12.49 27.08 3.66
C GLN A 569 12.28 25.87 2.76
N ILE A 570 11.08 25.74 2.21
CA ILE A 570 10.62 24.60 1.42
C ILE A 570 10.44 25.07 -0.02
N PHE A 571 11.03 24.34 -0.95
CA PHE A 571 10.89 24.60 -2.39
C PHE A 571 9.89 23.62 -3.02
N ALA A 572 8.83 24.19 -3.57
CA ALA A 572 7.70 23.47 -4.10
C ALA A 572 7.23 24.03 -5.45
N THR A 573 6.18 23.47 -6.01
CA THR A 573 5.46 24.00 -7.18
C THR A 573 3.95 23.85 -6.96
N GLY A 574 3.17 24.47 -7.85
CA GLY A 574 1.71 24.28 -7.86
C GLY A 574 0.97 25.04 -6.77
N TYR A 575 1.48 26.21 -6.42
CA TYR A 575 0.75 27.14 -5.57
C TYR A 575 -0.61 27.49 -6.20
N GLY A 576 -1.64 27.59 -5.36
CA GLY A 576 -2.97 28.02 -5.78
C GLY A 576 -3.05 29.53 -6.02
N PRO A 577 -4.26 30.07 -6.27
CA PRO A 577 -4.45 31.52 -6.44
C PRO A 577 -3.84 32.30 -5.28
N LEU A 578 -3.14 33.38 -5.60
CA LEU A 578 -2.61 34.28 -4.58
C LEU A 578 -3.75 35.06 -3.94
N ASP A 579 -3.67 35.27 -2.64
CA ASP A 579 -4.56 36.17 -1.92
C ASP A 579 -4.27 37.64 -2.28
N SER A 580 -5.06 38.56 -1.69
CA SER A 580 -4.92 40.00 -1.94
C SER A 580 -3.57 40.60 -1.51
N LYS A 581 -2.76 39.84 -0.77
CA LYS A 581 -1.41 40.22 -0.31
C LYS A 581 -0.31 39.56 -1.16
N GLY A 582 -0.68 38.80 -2.19
CA GLY A 582 0.27 38.07 -3.02
C GLY A 582 0.79 36.78 -2.38
N SER A 583 0.12 36.27 -1.34
CA SER A 583 0.50 35.04 -0.64
C SER A 583 -0.33 33.85 -1.14
N ALA A 584 0.28 32.69 -1.31
CA ALA A 584 -0.42 31.45 -1.65
C ALA A 584 -0.92 30.76 -0.36
N PRO A 585 -2.23 30.50 -0.20
CA PRO A 585 -2.74 29.74 0.94
C PRO A 585 -2.16 28.31 0.98
N VAL A 586 -1.61 27.93 2.13
CA VAL A 586 -1.01 26.60 2.35
C VAL A 586 -1.02 26.23 3.81
N ARG A 587 -1.10 24.93 4.07
CA ARG A 587 -0.79 24.32 5.37
C ARG A 587 0.45 23.45 5.20
N VAL A 588 1.35 23.50 6.18
CA VAL A 588 2.60 22.74 6.20
C VAL A 588 2.56 21.79 7.38
N PHE A 589 2.97 20.54 7.17
CA PHE A 589 2.93 19.50 8.21
C PHE A 589 4.28 18.81 8.33
N LEU A 590 4.75 18.60 9.56
CA LEU A 590 5.88 17.71 9.89
C LEU A 590 5.34 16.52 10.69
N GLY A 591 5.31 15.33 10.08
CA GLY A 591 4.37 14.29 10.53
C GLY A 591 2.95 14.84 10.48
N ASP A 592 2.17 14.66 11.55
CA ASP A 592 0.81 15.20 11.64
C ASP A 592 0.73 16.57 12.35
N LEU A 593 1.88 17.19 12.64
CA LEU A 593 1.96 18.48 13.31
C LEU A 593 1.91 19.63 12.30
N SER A 594 0.88 20.47 12.40
CA SER A 594 0.78 21.68 11.58
C SER A 594 1.84 22.71 11.99
N ALA A 595 2.66 23.13 11.03
CA ALA A 595 3.63 24.21 11.17
C ALA A 595 3.02 25.58 10.89
N GLN A 596 3.51 26.61 11.59
CA GLN A 596 3.13 27.98 11.31
C GLN A 596 3.81 28.45 10.03
N VAL A 597 3.01 28.84 9.04
CA VAL A 597 3.52 29.44 7.79
C VAL A 597 3.93 30.88 8.05
N LEU A 598 5.18 31.20 7.74
CA LEU A 598 5.79 32.52 7.86
C LEU A 598 5.79 33.27 6.52
N TYR A 599 5.92 32.53 5.42
CA TYR A 599 5.87 33.04 4.05
C TYR A 599 5.37 31.94 3.11
N SER A 600 4.62 32.32 2.08
CA SER A 600 4.20 31.40 1.02
C SER A 600 3.92 32.19 -0.26
N GLY A 601 4.76 32.03 -1.28
CA GLY A 601 4.56 32.74 -2.54
C GLY A 601 5.60 32.39 -3.60
N PRO A 602 5.48 32.98 -4.80
CA PRO A 602 6.43 32.74 -5.89
C PRO A 602 7.85 33.09 -5.45
N ALA A 603 8.80 32.19 -5.69
CA ALA A 603 10.20 32.44 -5.38
C ALA A 603 10.70 33.62 -6.24
N PRO A 604 11.36 34.63 -5.65
CA PRO A 604 11.81 35.81 -6.40
C PRO A 604 12.68 35.44 -7.60
N GLY A 605 12.29 35.92 -8.79
CA GLY A 605 13.03 35.70 -10.04
C GLY A 605 12.90 34.31 -10.66
N LEU A 606 12.14 33.38 -10.05
CA LEU A 606 11.98 32.00 -10.50
C LEU A 606 10.50 31.66 -10.71
N PRO A 607 9.91 32.04 -11.86
CA PRO A 607 8.52 31.71 -12.17
C PRO A 607 8.26 30.20 -12.12
N GLY A 608 7.13 29.80 -11.54
CA GLY A 608 6.78 28.39 -11.32
C GLY A 608 7.33 27.79 -10.03
N LEU A 609 8.39 28.37 -9.45
CA LEU A 609 8.92 27.93 -8.16
C LEU A 609 8.12 28.58 -7.03
N TRP A 610 7.65 27.75 -6.11
CA TRP A 610 6.99 28.15 -4.88
C TRP A 610 7.99 28.07 -3.73
N GLN A 611 8.15 29.17 -3.00
CA GLN A 611 8.90 29.18 -1.76
C GLN A 611 7.93 29.30 -0.58
N ILE A 612 8.11 28.44 0.42
CA ILE A 612 7.35 28.45 1.66
C ILE A 612 8.33 28.50 2.82
N ASN A 613 8.15 29.44 3.75
CA ASN A 613 8.89 29.43 5.00
C ASN A 613 7.94 29.01 6.11
N ALA A 614 8.34 28.05 6.95
CA ALA A 614 7.52 27.56 8.05
C ALA A 614 8.35 27.42 9.34
N LEU A 615 7.71 27.64 10.48
CA LEU A 615 8.32 27.43 11.79
C LEU A 615 8.12 25.98 12.25
N ILE A 616 9.20 25.28 12.59
CA ILE A 616 9.10 23.92 13.12
C ILE A 616 8.36 23.97 14.48
N PRO A 617 7.23 23.25 14.64
CA PRO A 617 6.45 23.25 15.88
C PRO A 617 7.26 22.79 17.09
N GLN A 618 6.94 23.35 18.26
CA GLN A 618 7.40 22.78 19.52
C GLN A 618 6.86 21.36 19.70
N GLY A 619 7.66 20.46 20.27
CA GLY A 619 7.28 19.05 20.45
C GLY A 619 7.44 18.17 19.21
N THR A 620 7.95 18.72 18.09
CA THR A 620 8.33 17.92 16.91
C THR A 620 9.41 16.90 17.32
N PRO A 621 9.24 15.59 17.02
CA PRO A 621 10.26 14.59 17.31
C PRO A 621 11.60 14.90 16.64
N THR A 622 12.70 14.51 17.26
CA THR A 622 14.03 14.60 16.64
C THR A 622 14.25 13.45 15.65
N GLY A 623 15.10 13.69 14.66
CA GLY A 623 15.43 12.75 13.61
C GLY A 623 14.71 13.05 12.28
N GLN A 624 14.52 12.05 11.43
CA GLN A 624 13.91 12.18 10.12
C GLN A 624 12.40 12.08 10.21
N LEU A 625 11.69 13.05 9.63
CA LEU A 625 10.23 13.10 9.60
C LEU A 625 9.73 13.33 8.17
N PRO A 626 8.54 12.82 7.83
CA PRO A 626 7.86 13.26 6.61
C PRO A 626 7.43 14.73 6.74
N LEU A 627 7.55 15.46 5.65
CA LEU A 627 7.11 16.84 5.44
C LEU A 627 6.19 16.85 4.22
N PHE A 628 5.01 17.45 4.36
CA PHE A 628 4.08 17.62 3.24
C PHE A 628 3.30 18.94 3.34
N LEU A 629 2.66 19.30 2.22
CA LEU A 629 1.84 20.49 2.07
C LEU A 629 0.39 20.10 1.80
N SER A 630 -0.52 20.97 2.21
CA SER A 630 -1.90 20.97 1.72
C SER A 630 -2.26 22.35 1.19
N ALA A 631 -2.83 22.39 -0.01
CA ALA A 631 -3.35 23.60 -0.64
C ALA A 631 -4.74 23.30 -1.23
N GLY A 632 -5.77 23.97 -0.70
CA GLY A 632 -7.14 23.52 -0.92
C GLY A 632 -7.36 22.12 -0.37
N ASN A 633 -7.99 21.25 -1.16
CA ASN A 633 -8.29 19.87 -0.80
C ASN A 633 -7.27 18.87 -1.38
N LEU A 634 -6.10 19.34 -1.83
CA LEU A 634 -5.03 18.50 -2.37
C LEU A 634 -3.78 18.53 -1.49
N THR A 635 -3.06 17.43 -1.48
CA THR A 635 -1.81 17.23 -0.75
C THR A 635 -0.63 17.09 -1.70
N SER A 636 0.55 17.48 -1.21
CA SER A 636 1.81 17.19 -1.92
C SER A 636 2.27 15.77 -1.68
N ASN A 637 3.35 15.39 -2.35
CA ASN A 637 4.13 14.23 -1.99
C ASN A 637 4.71 14.46 -0.60
N GLY A 638 4.91 13.38 0.15
CA GLY A 638 5.78 13.41 1.31
C GLY A 638 7.23 13.48 0.87
N VAL A 639 8.01 14.33 1.53
CA VAL A 639 9.47 14.33 1.46
C VAL A 639 10.01 14.19 2.87
N THR A 640 11.28 13.82 3.04
CA THR A 640 11.89 13.75 4.36
C THR A 640 12.67 15.00 4.72
N ILE A 641 12.65 15.34 6.02
CA ILE A 641 13.43 16.40 6.65
C ILE A 641 14.08 15.89 7.95
N TRP A 642 15.29 16.35 8.25
CA TRP A 642 16.03 16.05 9.47
C TRP A 642 15.90 17.15 10.53
N ILE A 643 15.45 16.78 11.72
CA ILE A 643 15.19 17.63 12.88
C ILE A 643 16.11 17.27 14.06
N GLN A 644 16.46 18.25 14.90
CA GLN A 644 17.21 18.09 16.14
C GLN A 644 16.72 18.98 17.29
#